data_AF-A0A628N521-F1
#
_entry.id   AF-A0A628N521-F1
#
_cell.length_a   1.000
_cell.length_b   1.000
_cell.length_c   1.000
_cell.angle_alpha   90.00
_cell.angle_beta   90.00
_cell.angle_gamma   90.00
#
_symmetry.space_group_name_H-M   'P 1'
#
loop_
_entity.id
_entity.type
_entity.pdbx_description
1 polymer ?
#
loop_
_entity_poly.entity_id
_entity_poly.type
_entity_poly.pdbx_seq_one_letter_code
_entity_poly.pdbx_strand_id
1 'polypeptide(L)'
;MSLREQVAMATSMTTLIELLKNLPGYGRVSYVVTAKGDEVKTAFDIVDAAALLVSNTLDGKINPEYPQELQPRDRTRASSLLQVNQISKDLRPAQLTDSGLSSHGAPVIGEDNAVESGNGRTMGIIKAYQDGSADKYRDYLIEHAADYGLSAEKVSLMAAPVLVRRRLTKVDRVQFAKDSNISDLQEMAASEKAFVDADSITPGMMALFNPSESGDLLSRSNDAFIRGFMTQVGATQAAGLVTEDGRPTRQLVDRVQNAIFAKAYKDARLVRMVAEEPDPDMRNVLTALNAAASDFVQMQAISGEAHKQAVNTLVEGIETVDSLDKKALSALKDAVDLVRQAKESGQHISDVIAQGDMFHETEPEVKALALFIVANNRSAKRMATAFKLMAQRINEELQHRGQALGDMFGGAEVSLQDILRQVSDHLESEGMQGITGGLFEAVGAEGQYPNIGPYIGMLLRSADKVNDLINVVKLVSKTEPDDNNDIISLALYLNLNASQVFNWSKSLGISKNAIASLHRMAVHSTTAFQEIKAAIQNHELPPAMDWDKARTYRVKEFMDATSTTAPLSMVIDRLNRLFGDHTSFRDLTLSELKEASRAWAHERSDIQPGFLPKFDKALSRAESPLKVMKAFRAVSKAIAEKARDITGVMDTGKAFASAAGLDKPITIKDKAQGWLADFEYVLDLDVVDNDTRNLLGFYIDEISKVIDDEEKLGRYLHDAIHQNNISLYASLRALQRTAENKYGENDNRALRLMDIVNSFRNGLSPSLVDKIHGNVQAAFESVLSQSPVNDEQAEAWVSGVQLDEPLMEKFSGAHEWRAPIDIKRELKSIYRLTGGKLGTLKRIVHEDGVRAYANARGDIVLDGSSDDLHVLWHEVGHHLEYSNPSLLEKARSFLKSKSLSSSVSYGNLGNRRKPEYYIRTSLSRKYASKIYMSNKVNPSGRMSSEKPSLMKCKSTEVFSMALQLYSDKEMAARSIINNDGLLELVLGCAKELHDGNH
;
A
#
# COMPACT_ATOMS: atom_id res chain seq x y z
N MET A 1 18.95 14.90 -30.31
CA MET A 1 18.56 14.36 -29.00
C MET A 1 18.98 15.38 -27.95
N SER A 2 18.04 15.94 -27.19
CA SER A 2 18.34 16.95 -26.16
C SER A 2 19.27 16.35 -25.09
N LEU A 3 20.06 17.17 -24.38
CA LEU A 3 20.90 16.64 -23.30
C LEU A 3 20.06 15.94 -22.22
N ARG A 4 18.82 16.43 -21.99
CA ARG A 4 17.83 15.79 -21.13
C ARG A 4 17.46 14.39 -21.62
N GLU A 5 17.31 14.20 -22.94
CA GLU A 5 17.09 12.89 -23.55
C GLU A 5 18.34 12.00 -23.46
N GLN A 6 19.55 12.55 -23.60
CA GLN A 6 20.80 11.79 -23.50
C GLN A 6 21.10 11.34 -22.07
N VAL A 7 20.86 12.20 -21.07
CA VAL A 7 20.95 11.89 -19.63
C VAL A 7 19.89 10.86 -19.24
N ALA A 8 18.66 10.99 -19.74
CA ALA A 8 17.59 10.01 -19.51
C ALA A 8 17.85 8.65 -20.19
N MET A 9 18.74 8.60 -21.19
CA MET A 9 19.14 7.37 -21.88
C MET A 9 20.49 6.81 -21.40
N ALA A 10 21.12 7.42 -20.40
CA ALA A 10 22.37 6.93 -19.84
C ALA A 10 22.13 5.61 -19.07
N THR A 11 22.79 4.54 -19.50
CA THR A 11 22.64 3.20 -18.92
C THR A 11 23.75 2.83 -17.93
N SER A 12 24.76 3.69 -17.75
CA SER A 12 25.89 3.46 -16.85
C SER A 12 26.35 4.75 -16.15
N MET A 13 26.98 4.60 -14.98
CA MET A 13 27.53 5.71 -14.20
C MET A 13 28.61 6.46 -14.98
N THR A 14 29.46 5.74 -15.72
CA THR A 14 30.53 6.32 -16.54
C THR A 14 29.96 7.21 -17.65
N THR A 15 28.92 6.74 -18.35
CA THR A 15 28.25 7.50 -19.41
C THR A 15 27.54 8.73 -18.85
N LEU A 16 26.91 8.61 -17.68
CA LEU A 16 26.28 9.74 -17.00
C LEU A 16 27.33 10.79 -16.61
N ILE A 17 28.46 10.36 -16.02
CA ILE A 17 29.56 11.25 -15.64
C ILE A 17 30.16 11.95 -16.88
N GLU A 18 30.31 11.25 -18.01
CA GLU A 18 30.79 11.84 -19.28
C GLU A 18 29.79 12.82 -19.91
N LEU A 19 28.49 12.54 -19.79
CA LEU A 19 27.43 13.44 -20.28
C LEU A 19 27.30 14.70 -19.41
N LEU A 20 27.42 14.55 -18.08
CA LEU A 20 27.43 15.66 -17.13
C LEU A 20 28.67 16.54 -17.29
N LYS A 21 29.82 15.97 -17.65
CA LYS A 21 31.03 16.73 -18.01
C LYS A 21 30.88 17.56 -19.29
N ASN A 22 29.88 17.27 -20.13
CA ASN A 22 29.64 17.89 -21.44
C ASN A 22 28.34 18.74 -21.50
N LEU A 23 27.82 19.21 -20.36
CA LEU A 23 26.69 20.15 -20.30
C LEU A 23 26.98 21.44 -21.12
N PRO A 24 26.03 21.95 -21.92
CA PRO A 24 26.22 23.20 -22.67
C PRO A 24 26.41 24.39 -21.71
N GLY A 25 27.40 25.24 -22.00
CA GLY A 25 27.95 26.26 -21.08
C GLY A 25 27.08 27.48 -20.76
N TYR A 26 25.75 27.39 -20.85
CA TYR A 26 24.80 28.40 -20.37
C TYR A 26 24.35 28.07 -18.93
N GLY A 27 24.01 29.10 -18.16
CA GLY A 27 23.56 29.01 -16.78
C GLY A 27 22.06 28.73 -16.63
N ARG A 28 21.47 29.18 -15.52
CA ARG A 28 20.09 28.92 -15.10
C ARG A 28 19.09 29.26 -16.23
N VAL A 29 18.15 28.34 -16.46
CA VAL A 29 17.03 28.54 -17.39
C VAL A 29 15.98 29.46 -16.75
N SER A 30 15.44 30.41 -17.52
CA SER A 30 14.41 31.35 -17.09
C SER A 30 13.38 31.59 -18.20
N TYR A 31 12.19 32.08 -17.84
CA TYR A 31 11.11 32.42 -18.77
C TYR A 31 10.93 33.92 -18.79
N VAL A 32 10.75 34.49 -19.99
CA VAL A 32 10.39 35.90 -20.17
C VAL A 32 9.06 36.00 -20.86
N VAL A 33 8.24 36.95 -20.41
CA VAL A 33 6.92 37.24 -20.96
C VAL A 33 7.00 38.50 -21.83
N THR A 34 6.43 38.45 -23.03
CA THR A 34 6.28 39.64 -23.89
C THR A 34 5.15 40.54 -23.37
N ALA A 35 5.06 41.79 -23.85
CA ALA A 35 3.95 42.69 -23.48
C ALA A 35 2.56 42.14 -23.85
N LYS A 36 2.48 41.15 -24.75
CA LYS A 36 1.24 40.45 -25.14
C LYS A 36 0.92 39.22 -24.29
N GLY A 37 1.80 38.83 -23.37
CA GLY A 37 1.62 37.65 -22.53
C GLY A 37 2.24 36.37 -23.07
N ASP A 38 2.97 36.40 -24.18
CA ASP A 38 3.62 35.19 -24.72
C ASP A 38 4.87 34.83 -23.92
N GLU A 39 4.96 33.58 -23.46
CA GLU A 39 6.11 33.06 -22.73
C GLU A 39 7.20 32.54 -23.67
N VAL A 40 8.44 33.00 -23.46
CA VAL A 40 9.62 32.59 -24.20
C VAL A 40 10.67 32.03 -23.23
N LYS A 41 11.11 30.80 -23.48
CA LYS A 41 12.14 30.13 -22.69
C LYS A 41 13.52 30.66 -23.07
N THR A 42 14.31 31.02 -22.06
CA THR A 42 15.67 31.56 -22.18
C THR A 42 16.61 30.88 -21.19
N ALA A 43 17.92 31.03 -21.36
CA ALA A 43 18.91 30.68 -20.35
C ALA A 43 19.88 31.83 -20.13
N PHE A 44 20.29 32.04 -18.89
CA PHE A 44 21.34 32.99 -18.58
C PHE A 44 22.65 32.57 -19.22
N ASP A 45 23.37 33.53 -19.78
CA ASP A 45 24.71 33.33 -20.31
C ASP A 45 25.53 34.60 -20.02
N ILE A 46 26.84 34.46 -20.05
CA ILE A 46 27.75 35.58 -19.91
C ILE A 46 28.60 35.67 -21.18
N VAL A 47 28.56 36.84 -21.80
CA VAL A 47 29.28 37.13 -23.04
C VAL A 47 30.08 38.40 -22.88
N ASP A 48 31.22 38.48 -23.53
CA ASP A 48 31.99 39.72 -23.57
C ASP A 48 31.22 40.77 -24.39
N ALA A 49 31.25 42.02 -23.93
CA ALA A 49 30.60 43.16 -24.59
C ALA A 49 30.96 43.27 -26.07
N ALA A 50 32.20 42.90 -26.46
CA ALA A 50 32.65 42.91 -27.84
C ALA A 50 31.99 41.83 -28.73
N ALA A 51 31.46 40.76 -28.14
CA ALA A 51 30.80 39.66 -28.84
C ALA A 51 29.31 39.92 -29.12
N LEU A 52 28.75 41.01 -28.57
CA LEU A 52 27.34 41.37 -28.72
C LEU A 52 27.10 42.20 -29.97
N LEU A 53 26.14 41.74 -30.78
CA LEU A 53 25.74 42.43 -32.01
C LEU A 53 24.54 43.34 -31.71
N VAL A 54 24.81 44.64 -31.58
CA VAL A 54 23.81 45.71 -31.28
C VAL A 54 23.38 46.45 -32.53
N SER A 55 22.18 47.04 -32.52
CA SER A 55 21.56 47.69 -33.69
C SER A 55 22.28 48.94 -34.21
N ASN A 56 22.95 49.69 -33.33
CA ASN A 56 23.63 50.95 -33.66
C ASN A 56 24.98 51.00 -32.96
N THR A 57 25.92 51.74 -33.54
CA THR A 57 27.15 52.11 -32.86
C THR A 57 26.86 53.17 -31.80
N LEU A 58 27.80 53.39 -30.87
CA LEU A 58 27.64 54.36 -29.78
C LEU A 58 27.53 55.82 -30.26
N ASP A 59 27.97 56.10 -31.50
CA ASP A 59 27.79 57.40 -32.18
C ASP A 59 26.40 57.54 -32.85
N GLY A 60 25.53 56.53 -32.71
CA GLY A 60 24.15 56.54 -33.22
C GLY A 60 24.01 56.09 -34.67
N LYS A 61 25.11 55.75 -35.36
CA LYS A 61 25.07 55.19 -36.72
C LYS A 61 24.53 53.78 -36.69
N ILE A 62 23.79 53.38 -37.72
CA ILE A 62 23.26 52.01 -37.85
C ILE A 62 24.43 51.03 -37.98
N ASN A 63 24.38 49.92 -37.25
CA ASN A 63 25.35 48.84 -37.38
C ASN A 63 25.00 47.95 -38.58
N PRO A 64 25.81 47.93 -39.66
CA PRO A 64 25.50 47.15 -40.87
C PRO A 64 25.52 45.63 -40.65
N GLU A 65 26.20 45.14 -39.61
CA GLU A 65 26.29 43.71 -39.31
C GLU A 65 25.05 43.19 -38.56
N TYR A 66 24.24 44.07 -37.97
CA TYR A 66 23.02 43.71 -37.24
C TYR A 66 21.83 43.49 -38.19
N PRO A 67 21.02 42.42 -38.03
CA PRO A 67 19.80 42.19 -38.82
C PRO A 67 18.77 43.31 -38.58
N GLN A 68 18.60 44.21 -39.55
CA GLN A 68 17.85 45.46 -39.36
C GLN A 68 16.37 45.24 -39.06
N GLU A 69 15.79 44.16 -39.56
CA GLU A 69 14.42 43.74 -39.31
C GLU A 69 14.13 43.45 -37.82
N LEU A 70 15.15 43.19 -37.00
CA LEU A 70 15.02 42.94 -35.57
C LEU A 70 14.97 44.22 -34.72
N GLN A 71 15.24 45.39 -35.30
CA GLN A 71 15.18 46.65 -34.57
C GLN A 71 13.93 47.46 -34.95
N PRO A 72 12.81 47.32 -34.20
CA PRO A 72 11.55 47.99 -34.54
C PRO A 72 11.55 49.50 -34.28
N ARG A 73 12.49 50.02 -33.48
CA ARG A 73 12.59 51.43 -33.09
C ARG A 73 13.78 52.11 -33.76
N ASP A 74 13.55 53.29 -34.32
CA ASP A 74 14.64 54.13 -34.85
C ASP A 74 15.53 54.69 -33.73
N ARG A 75 16.76 54.18 -33.68
CA ARG A 75 17.79 54.51 -32.68
C ARG A 75 18.77 55.59 -33.14
N THR A 76 18.61 56.14 -34.34
CA THR A 76 19.47 57.24 -34.85
C THR A 76 19.14 58.59 -34.23
N ARG A 77 18.01 58.69 -33.52
CA ARG A 77 17.52 59.93 -32.90
C ARG A 77 18.35 60.34 -31.69
N ALA A 78 18.49 61.66 -31.49
CA ALA A 78 19.17 62.24 -30.32
C ALA A 78 18.61 61.73 -28.98
N SER A 79 17.30 61.45 -28.88
CA SER A 79 16.69 60.91 -27.66
C SER A 79 17.18 59.49 -27.32
N SER A 80 17.48 58.66 -28.32
CA SER A 80 18.06 57.33 -28.13
C SER A 80 19.50 57.43 -27.63
N LEU A 81 20.27 58.38 -28.16
CA LEU A 81 21.63 58.69 -27.68
C LEU A 81 21.62 59.22 -26.24
N LEU A 82 20.67 60.10 -25.90
CA LEU A 82 20.50 60.59 -24.54
C LEU A 82 20.14 59.47 -23.56
N GLN A 83 19.25 58.55 -23.94
CA GLN A 83 18.91 57.37 -23.14
C GLN A 83 20.14 56.49 -22.89
N VAL A 84 20.91 56.18 -23.94
CA VAL A 84 22.15 55.38 -23.82
C VAL A 84 23.17 56.07 -22.90
N ASN A 85 23.34 57.38 -23.06
CA ASN A 85 24.23 58.19 -22.20
C ASN A 85 23.75 58.25 -20.74
N GLN A 86 22.43 58.22 -20.51
CA GLN A 86 21.88 58.22 -19.16
C GLN A 86 22.09 56.84 -18.49
N ILE A 87 21.86 55.76 -19.23
CA ILE A 87 22.10 54.39 -18.75
C ILE A 87 23.59 54.17 -18.47
N SER A 88 24.51 54.69 -19.30
CA SER A 88 25.95 54.51 -19.08
C SER A 88 26.48 55.27 -17.86
N LYS A 89 25.85 56.39 -17.47
CA LYS A 89 26.23 57.22 -16.31
C LYS A 89 25.66 56.70 -14.99
N ASP A 90 24.46 56.13 -15.00
CA ASP A 90 23.79 55.56 -13.83
C ASP A 90 23.38 54.11 -14.10
N LEU A 91 24.38 53.24 -14.34
CA LEU A 91 24.14 51.81 -14.46
C LEU A 91 23.62 51.28 -13.12
N ARG A 92 22.41 50.72 -13.14
CA ARG A 92 21.77 50.05 -12.00
C ARG A 92 21.78 48.54 -12.24
N PRO A 93 22.77 47.79 -11.72
CA PRO A 93 22.95 46.38 -12.05
C PRO A 93 21.72 45.51 -11.74
N ALA A 94 21.03 45.77 -10.63
CA ALA A 94 19.80 45.06 -10.27
C ALA A 94 18.70 45.16 -11.34
N GLN A 95 18.61 46.26 -12.09
CA GLN A 95 17.63 46.45 -13.17
C GLN A 95 18.07 45.86 -14.52
N LEU A 96 19.33 45.44 -14.63
CA LEU A 96 19.96 44.90 -15.84
C LEU A 96 20.23 43.40 -15.73
N THR A 97 19.67 42.73 -14.72
CA THR A 97 19.85 41.29 -14.49
C THR A 97 18.52 40.54 -14.53
N ASP A 98 18.06 39.89 -13.46
CA ASP A 98 16.85 39.06 -13.55
C ASP A 98 15.55 39.89 -13.65
N SER A 99 14.59 39.41 -14.44
CA SER A 99 13.33 40.05 -14.83
C SER A 99 12.48 39.03 -15.56
N GLY A 100 11.21 38.91 -15.17
CA GLY A 100 10.22 38.07 -15.85
C GLY A 100 9.69 38.68 -17.16
N LEU A 101 10.04 39.92 -17.50
CA LEU A 101 9.60 40.61 -18.72
C LEU A 101 10.71 40.65 -19.77
N SER A 102 10.37 40.44 -21.04
CA SER A 102 11.32 40.55 -22.15
C SER A 102 11.80 41.99 -22.40
N SER A 103 11.02 42.99 -21.97
CA SER A 103 11.34 44.42 -22.07
C SER A 103 12.32 44.92 -20.99
N HIS A 104 12.55 44.15 -19.91
CA HIS A 104 13.33 44.56 -18.72
C HIS A 104 14.43 43.54 -18.34
N GLY A 105 15.38 43.91 -17.47
CA GLY A 105 16.49 43.05 -17.02
C GLY A 105 17.66 42.89 -18.00
N ALA A 106 18.23 41.69 -18.05
CA ALA A 106 19.29 41.30 -18.97
C ALA A 106 18.78 41.25 -20.44
N PRO A 107 19.56 41.75 -21.42
CA PRO A 107 19.21 41.68 -22.84
C PRO A 107 18.96 40.24 -23.31
N VAL A 108 18.00 40.07 -24.21
CA VAL A 108 17.70 38.77 -24.83
C VAL A 108 18.42 38.69 -26.17
N ILE A 109 19.16 37.62 -26.40
CA ILE A 109 19.98 37.40 -27.59
C ILE A 109 19.60 36.11 -28.33
N GLY A 110 19.80 36.11 -29.65
CA GLY A 110 19.73 34.93 -30.49
C GLY A 110 20.94 34.01 -30.38
N GLU A 111 20.93 32.91 -31.11
CA GLU A 111 22.09 32.00 -31.25
C GLU A 111 23.30 32.70 -31.90
N ASP A 112 23.06 33.76 -32.68
CA ASP A 112 24.03 34.59 -33.40
C ASP A 112 24.56 35.79 -32.58
N ASN A 113 24.23 35.87 -31.28
CA ASN A 113 24.53 37.01 -30.40
C ASN A 113 23.92 38.36 -30.84
N ALA A 114 22.99 38.36 -31.80
CA ALA A 114 22.19 39.53 -32.11
C ALA A 114 21.22 39.83 -30.96
N VAL A 115 21.22 41.08 -30.49
CA VAL A 115 20.31 41.52 -29.43
C VAL A 115 18.89 41.66 -29.98
N GLU A 116 18.01 40.74 -29.59
CA GLU A 116 16.60 40.70 -30.03
C GLU A 116 15.72 41.59 -29.14
N SER A 117 16.11 41.78 -27.87
CA SER A 117 15.49 42.74 -26.96
C SER A 117 16.55 43.39 -26.06
N GLY A 118 16.44 44.70 -25.87
CA GLY A 118 17.33 45.45 -24.97
C GLY A 118 18.49 46.20 -25.63
N ASN A 119 18.46 46.47 -26.94
CA ASN A 119 19.52 47.19 -27.66
C ASN A 119 20.02 48.47 -26.95
N GLY A 120 19.12 49.30 -26.40
CA GLY A 120 19.50 50.50 -25.65
C GLY A 120 20.26 50.21 -24.35
N ARG A 121 19.87 49.15 -23.62
CA ARG A 121 20.53 48.70 -22.39
C ARG A 121 21.91 48.14 -22.71
N THR A 122 22.01 47.30 -23.75
CA THR A 122 23.28 46.75 -24.21
C THR A 122 24.26 47.84 -24.63
N MET A 123 23.83 48.83 -25.43
CA MET A 123 24.67 49.96 -25.80
C MET A 123 25.10 50.80 -24.59
N GLY A 124 24.22 50.99 -23.60
CA GLY A 124 24.55 51.69 -22.36
C GLY A 124 25.62 50.97 -21.53
N ILE A 125 25.54 49.63 -21.44
CA ILE A 125 26.54 48.78 -20.77
C ILE A 125 27.88 48.82 -21.51
N ILE A 126 27.87 48.64 -22.84
CA ILE A 126 29.09 48.73 -23.68
C ILE A 126 29.74 50.10 -23.50
N LYS A 127 28.95 51.18 -23.53
CA LYS A 127 29.45 52.54 -23.34
C LYS A 127 30.05 52.74 -21.95
N ALA A 128 29.43 52.23 -20.90
CA ALA A 128 29.97 52.33 -19.55
C ALA A 128 31.31 51.58 -19.40
N TYR A 129 31.50 50.46 -20.08
CA TYR A 129 32.80 49.78 -20.14
C TYR A 129 33.87 50.63 -20.86
N GLN A 130 33.49 51.33 -21.95
CA GLN A 130 34.40 52.25 -22.63
C GLN A 130 34.73 53.51 -21.82
N ASP A 131 33.74 54.03 -21.09
CA ASP A 131 33.86 55.23 -20.25
C ASP A 131 34.52 54.91 -18.88
N GLY A 132 34.80 53.63 -18.59
CA GLY A 132 35.41 53.18 -17.33
C GLY A 132 34.47 53.26 -16.11
N SER A 133 33.15 53.34 -16.32
CA SER A 133 32.14 53.46 -15.25
C SER A 133 31.41 52.14 -14.92
N ALA A 134 31.79 51.02 -15.56
CA ALA A 134 31.11 49.74 -15.44
C ALA A 134 31.61 48.84 -14.29
N ASP A 135 32.60 49.27 -13.49
CA ASP A 135 33.18 48.45 -12.41
C ASP A 135 32.11 47.92 -11.44
N LYS A 136 31.18 48.79 -11.01
CA LYS A 136 30.06 48.39 -10.15
C LYS A 136 29.15 47.33 -10.78
N TYR A 137 29.00 47.37 -12.10
CA TYR A 137 28.22 46.37 -12.82
C TYR A 137 28.97 45.04 -12.92
N ARG A 138 30.29 45.09 -13.20
CA ARG A 138 31.15 43.90 -13.22
C ARG A 138 31.20 43.22 -11.86
N ASP A 139 31.43 43.99 -10.79
CA ASP A 139 31.47 43.47 -9.41
C ASP A 139 30.14 42.83 -9.03
N TYR A 140 29.03 43.47 -9.38
CA TYR A 140 27.69 42.91 -9.17
C TYR A 140 27.50 41.59 -9.91
N LEU A 141 27.97 41.46 -11.15
CA LEU A 141 27.89 40.20 -11.89
C LEU A 141 28.76 39.09 -11.30
N ILE A 142 29.90 39.43 -10.70
CA ILE A 142 30.76 38.46 -10.00
C ILE A 142 30.08 38.01 -8.70
N GLU A 143 29.58 38.95 -7.90
CA GLU A 143 28.87 38.68 -6.64
C GLU A 143 27.63 37.81 -6.87
N HIS A 144 26.89 38.06 -7.95
CA HIS A 144 25.63 37.40 -8.27
C HIS A 144 25.75 36.31 -9.34
N ALA A 145 26.95 35.90 -9.75
CA ALA A 145 27.15 34.93 -10.83
C ALA A 145 26.38 33.62 -10.60
N ALA A 146 26.42 33.13 -9.36
CA ALA A 146 25.75 31.90 -8.97
C ALA A 146 24.21 32.00 -9.00
N ASP A 147 23.64 33.20 -8.77
CA ASP A 147 22.19 33.43 -8.89
C ASP A 147 21.70 33.13 -10.32
N TYR A 148 22.59 33.29 -11.30
CA TYR A 148 22.32 33.06 -12.71
C TYR A 148 22.80 31.68 -13.18
N GLY A 149 23.26 30.81 -12.28
CA GLY A 149 23.85 29.51 -12.62
C GLY A 149 25.17 29.61 -13.39
N LEU A 150 25.95 30.68 -13.16
CA LEU A 150 27.25 30.92 -13.76
C LEU A 150 28.35 30.85 -12.69
N SER A 151 29.59 30.52 -13.07
CA SER A 151 30.72 30.59 -12.13
C SER A 151 31.29 32.02 -12.06
N ALA A 152 31.54 32.50 -10.85
CA ALA A 152 32.19 33.79 -10.62
C ALA A 152 33.56 33.88 -11.32
N GLU A 153 34.29 32.77 -11.38
CA GLU A 153 35.55 32.65 -12.12
C GLU A 153 35.37 32.95 -13.61
N LYS A 154 34.34 32.39 -14.27
CA LYS A 154 34.06 32.64 -15.69
C LYS A 154 33.75 34.12 -15.95
N VAL A 155 33.06 34.80 -15.03
CA VAL A 155 32.77 36.24 -15.12
C VAL A 155 34.03 37.07 -14.91
N SER A 156 34.87 36.69 -13.94
CA SER A 156 36.10 37.41 -13.59
C SER A 156 37.16 37.39 -14.71
N LEU A 157 37.21 36.30 -15.48
CA LEU A 157 38.14 36.09 -16.59
C LEU A 157 37.79 36.90 -17.85
N MET A 158 36.59 37.46 -17.94
CA MET A 158 36.17 38.29 -19.08
C MET A 158 36.60 39.75 -18.91
N ALA A 159 36.95 40.40 -20.03
CA ALA A 159 37.39 41.79 -20.03
C ALA A 159 36.21 42.74 -19.80
N ALA A 160 35.08 42.50 -20.47
CA ALA A 160 33.86 43.29 -20.32
C ALA A 160 32.62 42.36 -20.24
N PRO A 161 32.38 41.68 -19.11
CA PRO A 161 31.28 40.72 -18.99
C PRO A 161 29.90 41.39 -19.06
N VAL A 162 29.01 40.83 -19.88
CA VAL A 162 27.60 41.24 -19.99
C VAL A 162 26.71 40.02 -19.76
N LEU A 163 25.84 40.10 -18.76
CA LEU A 163 24.81 39.09 -18.52
C LEU A 163 23.72 39.20 -19.58
N VAL A 164 23.40 38.08 -20.22
CA VAL A 164 22.41 37.98 -21.28
C VAL A 164 21.50 36.79 -21.08
N ARG A 165 20.37 36.80 -21.78
CA ARG A 165 19.44 35.69 -21.88
C ARG A 165 19.48 35.13 -23.29
N ARG A 166 20.05 33.94 -23.47
CA ARG A 166 20.04 33.24 -24.75
C ARG A 166 18.67 32.60 -24.95
N ARG A 167 17.98 32.95 -26.03
CA ARG A 167 16.67 32.38 -26.34
C ARG A 167 16.79 30.89 -26.71
N LEU A 168 15.97 30.06 -26.07
CA LEU A 168 15.92 28.60 -26.31
C LEU A 168 14.67 28.20 -27.13
N THR A 169 13.56 28.93 -27.00
CA THR A 169 12.36 28.67 -27.80
C THR A 169 12.56 29.12 -29.25
N LYS A 170 12.18 28.29 -30.22
CA LYS A 170 12.10 28.69 -31.63
C LYS A 170 10.89 29.62 -31.82
N VAL A 171 11.13 30.89 -32.16
CA VAL A 171 10.11 31.92 -32.37
C VAL A 171 10.39 32.69 -33.66
N ASP A 172 9.39 33.40 -34.19
CA ASP A 172 9.62 34.46 -35.17
C ASP A 172 10.34 35.62 -34.47
N ARG A 173 11.62 35.82 -34.82
CA ARG A 173 12.51 36.80 -34.18
C ARG A 173 12.05 38.23 -34.38
N VAL A 174 11.46 38.56 -35.54
CA VAL A 174 10.98 39.90 -35.86
C VAL A 174 9.73 40.20 -35.05
N GLN A 175 8.82 39.23 -34.96
CA GLN A 175 7.61 39.36 -34.16
C GLN A 175 7.93 39.47 -32.67
N PHE A 176 8.84 38.64 -32.16
CA PHE A 176 9.30 38.70 -30.78
C PHE A 176 9.95 40.05 -30.42
N ALA A 177 10.81 40.58 -31.31
CA ALA A 177 11.42 41.88 -31.11
C ALA A 177 10.39 43.02 -31.09
N LYS A 178 9.39 42.97 -31.98
CA LYS A 178 8.26 43.92 -31.98
C LYS A 178 7.48 43.84 -30.67
N ASP A 179 7.06 42.65 -30.27
CA ASP A 179 6.22 42.45 -29.09
C ASP A 179 6.92 42.80 -27.78
N SER A 180 8.24 42.63 -27.73
CA SER A 180 9.08 43.05 -26.60
C SER A 180 9.28 44.57 -26.50
N ASN A 181 8.96 45.33 -27.56
CA ASN A 181 9.06 46.80 -27.58
C ASN A 181 7.69 47.52 -27.43
N ILE A 182 6.56 46.80 -27.37
CA ILE A 182 5.21 47.41 -27.30
C ILE A 182 4.95 48.16 -25.98
N SER A 183 5.51 47.68 -24.86
CA SER A 183 5.31 48.25 -23.51
C SER A 183 5.82 49.70 -23.36
N ASP A 184 6.75 50.15 -24.23
CA ASP A 184 7.30 51.52 -24.22
C ASP A 184 6.38 52.58 -24.86
N LEU A 185 5.28 52.20 -25.53
CA LEU A 185 4.48 53.09 -26.40
C LEU A 185 3.03 53.37 -25.93
N GLN A 186 2.52 52.68 -24.91
CA GLN A 186 1.17 52.90 -24.35
C GLN A 186 1.22 53.25 -22.86
N GLU A 187 0.17 53.93 -22.35
CA GLU A 187 -0.02 54.07 -20.90
C GLU A 187 0.00 52.69 -20.24
N MET A 188 0.82 52.54 -19.22
CA MET A 188 1.08 51.28 -18.54
C MET A 188 -0.22 50.63 -18.04
N ALA A 189 -0.37 49.33 -18.25
CA ALA A 189 -1.46 48.56 -17.65
C ALA A 189 -1.38 48.63 -16.11
N ALA A 190 -2.51 48.44 -15.42
CA ALA A 190 -2.58 48.55 -13.96
C ALA A 190 -1.60 47.60 -13.24
N SER A 191 -1.34 46.42 -13.79
CA SER A 191 -0.35 45.47 -13.29
C SER A 191 1.08 45.93 -13.53
N GLU A 192 1.40 46.49 -14.70
CA GLU A 192 2.72 47.06 -15.01
C GLU A 192 3.03 48.25 -14.09
N LYS A 193 2.04 49.12 -13.87
CA LYS A 193 2.16 50.24 -12.94
C LYS A 193 2.44 49.78 -11.51
N ALA A 194 1.79 48.70 -11.08
CA ALA A 194 2.00 48.09 -9.77
C ALA A 194 3.43 47.55 -9.57
N PHE A 195 4.03 46.92 -10.58
CA PHE A 195 5.42 46.44 -10.48
C PHE A 195 6.43 47.59 -10.43
N VAL A 196 6.21 48.67 -11.19
CA VAL A 196 7.07 49.86 -11.14
C VAL A 196 6.95 50.59 -9.79
N ASP A 197 5.73 50.70 -9.27
CA ASP A 197 5.50 51.25 -7.93
C ASP A 197 6.11 50.34 -6.84
N ALA A 198 6.07 49.01 -7.02
CA ALA A 198 6.70 48.04 -6.11
C ALA A 198 8.23 48.15 -6.08
N ASP A 199 8.87 48.39 -7.22
CA ASP A 199 10.32 48.62 -7.30
C ASP A 199 10.75 49.89 -6.56
N SER A 200 9.84 50.86 -6.46
CA SER A 200 10.07 52.12 -5.74
C SER A 200 9.91 51.99 -4.21
N ILE A 201 9.32 50.90 -3.72
CA ILE A 201 9.24 50.59 -2.29
C ILE A 201 10.58 50.01 -1.81
N THR A 202 11.31 50.81 -1.02
CA THR A 202 12.58 50.40 -0.40
C THR A 202 12.37 49.55 0.85
N PRO A 203 13.36 48.74 1.29
CA PRO A 203 13.25 47.97 2.53
C PRO A 203 12.94 48.83 3.76
N GLY A 204 13.56 50.02 3.87
CA GLY A 204 13.31 50.95 4.97
C GLY A 204 11.91 51.59 4.91
N MET A 205 11.33 51.76 3.72
CA MET A 205 9.94 52.19 3.57
C MET A 205 8.97 51.07 3.94
N MET A 206 9.26 49.84 3.53
CA MET A 206 8.44 48.68 3.88
C MET A 206 8.38 48.44 5.39
N ALA A 207 9.45 48.73 6.13
CA ALA A 207 9.46 48.67 7.59
C ALA A 207 8.46 49.65 8.26
N LEU A 208 7.99 50.68 7.55
CA LEU A 208 6.97 51.62 8.02
C LEU A 208 5.54 51.16 7.66
N PHE A 209 5.39 50.10 6.86
CA PHE A 209 4.09 49.59 6.43
C PHE A 209 3.38 48.91 7.60
N ASN A 210 2.29 49.53 8.06
CA ASN A 210 1.56 49.06 9.23
C ASN A 210 0.04 49.29 9.05
N PRO A 211 -0.62 48.49 8.21
CA PRO A 211 -2.07 48.55 8.05
C PRO A 211 -2.78 48.15 9.35
N SER A 212 -4.04 48.56 9.50
CA SER A 212 -4.84 48.18 10.66
C SER A 212 -5.12 46.67 10.71
N GLU A 213 -5.58 46.16 11.85
CA GLU A 213 -5.99 44.75 12.01
C GLU A 213 -7.09 44.30 11.02
N SER A 214 -7.87 45.24 10.47
CA SER A 214 -8.89 44.96 9.44
C SER A 214 -8.36 45.07 8.01
N GLY A 215 -7.06 45.32 7.82
CA GLY A 215 -6.45 45.51 6.50
C GLY A 215 -6.68 46.89 5.89
N ASP A 216 -7.16 47.88 6.67
CA ASP A 216 -7.34 49.25 6.17
C ASP A 216 -5.98 49.96 6.01
N LEU A 217 -5.63 50.23 4.74
CA LEU A 217 -4.39 50.86 4.30
C LEU A 217 -4.34 52.37 4.60
N LEU A 218 -5.48 53.00 4.92
CA LEU A 218 -5.57 54.44 5.26
C LEU A 218 -5.61 54.69 6.78
N SER A 219 -5.36 53.66 7.57
CA SER A 219 -5.28 53.79 9.03
C SER A 219 -4.12 54.69 9.46
N ARG A 220 -4.30 55.39 10.60
CA ARG A 220 -3.28 56.32 11.16
C ARG A 220 -1.93 55.65 11.39
N SER A 221 -1.92 54.35 11.68
CA SER A 221 -0.69 53.57 11.85
C SER A 221 0.15 53.50 10.56
N ASN A 222 -0.47 53.69 9.39
CA ASN A 222 0.16 53.58 8.07
C ASN A 222 0.53 54.95 7.45
N ASP A 223 0.23 56.07 8.13
CA ASP A 223 0.42 57.43 7.58
C ASP A 223 1.88 57.71 7.16
N ALA A 224 2.86 57.17 7.89
CA ALA A 224 4.28 57.34 7.59
C ALA A 224 4.66 56.63 6.27
N PHE A 225 4.14 55.44 6.03
CA PHE A 225 4.31 54.70 4.80
C PHE A 225 3.68 55.43 3.61
N ILE A 226 2.42 55.88 3.75
CA ILE A 226 1.70 56.57 2.67
C ILE A 226 2.43 57.84 2.23
N ARG A 227 2.96 58.63 3.17
CA ARG A 227 3.79 59.81 2.85
C ARG A 227 5.09 59.44 2.13
N GLY A 228 5.75 58.38 2.56
CA GLY A 228 6.95 57.85 1.90
C GLY A 228 6.67 57.41 0.47
N PHE A 229 5.61 56.63 0.26
CA PHE A 229 5.19 56.12 -1.03
C PHE A 229 4.85 57.26 -2.00
N MET A 230 4.08 58.26 -1.55
CA MET A 230 3.75 59.45 -2.33
C MET A 230 4.98 60.25 -2.78
N THR A 231 6.04 60.28 -1.95
CA THR A 231 7.29 60.95 -2.28
C THR A 231 8.06 60.22 -3.38
N GLN A 232 8.04 58.88 -3.40
CA GLN A 232 8.74 58.06 -4.39
C GLN A 232 8.01 57.98 -5.74
N VAL A 233 6.68 57.99 -5.74
CA VAL A 233 5.86 58.01 -6.95
C VAL A 233 6.09 59.30 -7.77
N GLY A 234 6.47 60.41 -7.10
CA GLY A 234 6.84 61.67 -7.75
C GLY A 234 5.64 62.55 -8.14
N ALA A 235 5.87 63.87 -8.21
CA ALA A 235 4.83 64.89 -8.35
C ALA A 235 3.95 64.73 -9.62
N THR A 236 4.52 64.24 -10.72
CA THR A 236 3.83 64.09 -12.01
C THR A 236 2.86 62.90 -12.03
N GLN A 237 3.15 61.85 -11.26
CA GLN A 237 2.32 60.63 -11.16
C GLN A 237 1.39 60.65 -9.94
N ALA A 238 1.53 61.65 -9.06
CA ALA A 238 0.72 61.86 -7.87
C ALA A 238 -0.58 62.65 -8.12
N ALA A 239 -0.78 63.18 -9.34
CA ALA A 239 -2.00 63.90 -9.71
C ALA A 239 -3.24 62.97 -9.60
N GLY A 240 -4.24 63.37 -8.79
CA GLY A 240 -5.46 62.59 -8.55
C GLY A 240 -5.38 61.57 -7.41
N LEU A 241 -4.21 61.37 -6.79
CA LEU A 241 -4.06 60.47 -5.62
C LEU A 241 -4.54 61.12 -4.31
N VAL A 242 -4.68 62.44 -4.29
CA VAL A 242 -5.13 63.23 -3.14
C VAL A 242 -6.15 64.27 -3.61
N THR A 243 -7.17 64.56 -2.81
CA THR A 243 -8.13 65.64 -3.08
C THR A 243 -7.48 67.02 -2.86
N GLU A 244 -8.12 68.10 -3.34
CA GLU A 244 -7.65 69.48 -3.12
C GLU A 244 -7.44 69.81 -1.62
N ASP A 245 -8.20 69.16 -0.74
CA ASP A 245 -8.14 69.33 0.72
C ASP A 245 -7.08 68.45 1.41
N GLY A 246 -6.27 67.70 0.65
CA GLY A 246 -5.19 66.87 1.19
C GLY A 246 -5.62 65.46 1.64
N ARG A 247 -6.83 64.99 1.32
CA ARG A 247 -7.31 63.65 1.71
C ARG A 247 -6.96 62.58 0.66
N PRO A 248 -6.54 61.36 1.07
CA PRO A 248 -6.31 60.23 0.15
C PRO A 248 -7.52 59.90 -0.73
N THR A 249 -7.31 59.66 -2.03
CA THR A 249 -8.37 59.16 -2.93
C THR A 249 -8.38 57.64 -3.00
N ARG A 250 -9.46 57.07 -3.54
CA ARG A 250 -9.53 55.62 -3.79
C ARG A 250 -8.42 55.13 -4.72
N GLN A 251 -8.01 55.96 -5.68
CA GLN A 251 -6.89 55.64 -6.57
C GLN A 251 -5.57 55.49 -5.83
N LEU A 252 -5.35 56.23 -4.74
CA LEU A 252 -4.17 56.05 -3.89
C LEU A 252 -4.21 54.72 -3.14
N VAL A 253 -5.38 54.33 -2.62
CA VAL A 253 -5.57 53.04 -1.96
C VAL A 253 -5.27 51.89 -2.92
N ASP A 254 -5.90 51.90 -4.09
CA ASP A 254 -5.75 50.84 -5.09
C ASP A 254 -4.29 50.73 -5.57
N ARG A 255 -3.60 51.87 -5.73
CA ARG A 255 -2.20 51.91 -6.19
C ARG A 255 -1.22 51.40 -5.13
N VAL A 256 -1.40 51.81 -3.87
CA VAL A 256 -0.60 51.30 -2.74
C VAL A 256 -0.82 49.80 -2.58
N GLN A 257 -2.08 49.36 -2.64
CA GLN A 257 -2.44 47.95 -2.51
C GLN A 257 -1.77 47.10 -3.60
N ASN A 258 -1.87 47.51 -4.86
CA ASN A 258 -1.29 46.78 -5.98
C ASN A 258 0.24 46.74 -5.91
N ALA A 259 0.89 47.84 -5.49
CA ALA A 259 2.34 47.90 -5.33
C ALA A 259 2.85 46.97 -4.21
N ILE A 260 2.16 46.92 -3.08
CA ILE A 260 2.49 46.03 -1.96
C ILE A 260 2.29 44.57 -2.35
N PHE A 261 1.19 44.24 -3.04
CA PHE A 261 0.96 42.88 -3.55
C PHE A 261 2.03 42.45 -4.56
N ALA A 262 2.39 43.32 -5.50
CA ALA A 262 3.45 43.07 -6.48
C ALA A 262 4.80 42.85 -5.77
N LYS A 263 5.10 43.61 -4.71
CA LYS A 263 6.31 43.47 -3.90
C LYS A 263 6.33 42.16 -3.10
N ALA A 264 5.21 41.77 -2.51
CA ALA A 264 5.10 40.62 -1.61
C ALA A 264 5.04 39.27 -2.35
N TYR A 265 4.30 39.19 -3.45
CA TYR A 265 3.98 37.91 -4.10
C TYR A 265 4.63 37.71 -5.48
N LYS A 266 5.12 38.80 -6.11
CA LYS A 266 5.81 38.81 -7.41
C LYS A 266 5.06 38.02 -8.50
N ASP A 267 3.74 38.11 -8.54
CA ASP A 267 2.90 37.38 -9.49
C ASP A 267 1.89 38.32 -10.15
N ALA A 268 2.01 38.47 -11.47
CA ALA A 268 1.17 39.37 -12.25
C ALA A 268 -0.31 38.92 -12.28
N ARG A 269 -0.59 37.63 -12.10
CA ARG A 269 -1.95 37.07 -12.06
C ARG A 269 -2.65 37.45 -10.78
N LEU A 270 -1.97 37.37 -9.63
CA LEU A 270 -2.50 37.81 -8.34
C LEU A 270 -2.72 39.33 -8.30
N VAL A 271 -1.82 40.12 -8.89
CA VAL A 271 -1.99 41.57 -9.00
C VAL A 271 -3.20 41.93 -9.88
N ARG A 272 -3.39 41.22 -11.00
CA ARG A 272 -4.57 41.40 -11.85
C ARG A 272 -5.86 41.01 -11.12
N MET A 273 -5.84 39.92 -10.36
CA MET A 273 -6.96 39.48 -9.53
C MET A 273 -7.37 40.56 -8.53
N VAL A 274 -6.41 41.19 -7.83
CA VAL A 274 -6.70 42.29 -6.89
C VAL A 274 -7.35 43.49 -7.57
N ALA A 275 -6.91 43.81 -8.79
CA ALA A 275 -7.40 44.97 -9.53
C ALA A 275 -8.80 44.76 -10.15
N GLU A 276 -9.19 43.52 -10.43
CA GLU A 276 -10.36 43.20 -11.27
C GLU A 276 -11.48 42.42 -10.54
N GLU A 277 -11.28 41.98 -9.29
CA GLU A 277 -12.21 41.07 -8.58
C GLU A 277 -13.44 41.76 -7.95
N PRO A 278 -14.67 41.47 -8.42
CA PRO A 278 -15.90 41.97 -7.81
C PRO A 278 -16.44 41.08 -6.66
N ASP A 279 -16.00 39.82 -6.51
CA ASP A 279 -16.58 38.87 -5.56
C ASP A 279 -16.26 39.18 -4.08
N PRO A 280 -17.27 39.25 -3.19
CA PRO A 280 -17.08 39.54 -1.77
C PRO A 280 -16.25 38.49 -0.98
N ASP A 281 -16.33 37.20 -1.32
CA ASP A 281 -15.58 36.14 -0.64
C ASP A 281 -14.10 36.19 -1.06
N MET A 282 -13.82 36.42 -2.34
CA MET A 282 -12.46 36.65 -2.82
C MET A 282 -11.86 37.93 -2.24
N ARG A 283 -12.68 38.98 -2.04
CA ARG A 283 -12.26 40.20 -1.32
C ARG A 283 -11.71 39.91 0.07
N ASN A 284 -12.28 38.94 0.80
CA ASN A 284 -11.79 38.57 2.13
C ASN A 284 -10.44 37.85 2.08
N VAL A 285 -10.21 36.99 1.08
CA VAL A 285 -8.91 36.34 0.85
C VAL A 285 -7.84 37.38 0.51
N LEU A 286 -8.17 38.33 -0.36
CA LEU A 286 -7.26 39.43 -0.72
C LEU A 286 -6.96 40.36 0.46
N THR A 287 -7.95 40.63 1.30
CA THR A 287 -7.77 41.40 2.54
C THR A 287 -6.83 40.68 3.51
N ALA A 288 -6.93 39.34 3.60
CA ALA A 288 -6.03 38.53 4.40
C ALA A 288 -4.58 38.55 3.90
N LEU A 289 -4.39 38.43 2.58
CA LEU A 289 -3.08 38.51 1.94
C LEU A 289 -2.44 39.91 2.07
N ASN A 290 -3.23 40.97 2.08
CA ASN A 290 -2.75 42.33 2.36
C ASN A 290 -2.17 42.45 3.78
N ALA A 291 -2.89 41.94 4.78
CA ALA A 291 -2.47 42.01 6.17
C ALA A 291 -1.18 41.19 6.44
N ALA A 292 -0.94 40.12 5.68
CA ALA A 292 0.29 39.32 5.77
C ALA A 292 1.43 39.82 4.86
N ALA A 293 1.19 40.80 3.98
CA ALA A 293 2.13 41.18 2.93
C ALA A 293 3.51 41.62 3.45
N SER A 294 3.56 42.29 4.61
CA SER A 294 4.84 42.70 5.22
C SER A 294 5.73 41.51 5.59
N ASP A 295 5.14 40.49 6.21
CA ASP A 295 5.86 39.29 6.64
C ASP A 295 6.36 38.48 5.43
N PHE A 296 5.59 38.44 4.33
CA PHE A 296 6.02 37.83 3.07
C PHE A 296 7.13 38.61 2.34
N VAL A 297 7.11 39.95 2.39
CA VAL A 297 8.23 40.76 1.87
C VAL A 297 9.49 40.51 2.68
N GLN A 298 9.38 40.46 4.01
CA GLN A 298 10.50 40.13 4.89
C GLN A 298 11.03 38.72 4.63
N MET A 299 10.14 37.75 4.38
CA MET A 299 10.50 36.38 4.02
C MET A 299 11.35 36.30 2.76
N GLN A 300 10.98 37.04 1.72
CA GLN A 300 11.77 37.09 0.50
C GLN A 300 13.12 37.79 0.69
N ALA A 301 13.19 38.81 1.56
CA ALA A 301 14.44 39.49 1.85
C ALA A 301 15.43 38.58 2.59
N ILE A 302 14.98 37.89 3.64
CA ILE A 302 15.79 36.96 4.43
C ILE A 302 16.21 35.75 3.58
N SER A 303 15.29 35.19 2.78
CA SER A 303 15.60 34.10 1.86
C SER A 303 16.71 34.49 0.87
N GLY A 304 16.65 35.71 0.31
CA GLY A 304 17.69 36.22 -0.57
C GLY A 304 19.07 36.32 0.10
N GLU A 305 19.14 36.73 1.37
CA GLU A 305 20.39 36.80 2.14
C GLU A 305 20.92 35.42 2.56
N ALA A 306 20.04 34.50 2.98
CA ALA A 306 20.41 33.12 3.36
C ALA A 306 20.87 32.30 2.15
N HIS A 307 20.25 32.49 0.98
CA HIS A 307 20.67 31.86 -0.27
C HIS A 307 22.05 32.39 -0.71
N LYS A 308 22.33 33.69 -0.54
CA LYS A 308 23.67 34.27 -0.77
C LYS A 308 24.76 33.64 0.11
N GLN A 309 24.46 33.32 1.37
CA GLN A 309 25.44 32.70 2.29
C GLN A 309 25.69 31.22 1.99
N ALA A 310 24.65 30.43 1.70
CA ALA A 310 24.79 29.00 1.39
C ALA A 310 25.55 28.74 0.07
N VAL A 311 25.35 29.61 -0.92
CA VAL A 311 25.97 29.53 -2.25
C VAL A 311 27.47 29.82 -2.22
N ASN A 312 27.97 30.63 -1.27
CA ASN A 312 29.42 30.85 -1.10
C ASN A 312 30.18 29.61 -0.59
N THR A 313 29.48 28.60 -0.06
CA THR A 313 30.07 27.36 0.51
C THR A 313 29.91 26.12 -0.37
N LEU A 314 29.09 26.15 -1.43
CA LEU A 314 28.78 24.97 -2.26
C LEU A 314 28.81 25.32 -3.76
N VAL A 315 30.00 25.35 -4.34
CA VAL A 315 30.16 25.22 -5.81
C VAL A 315 30.33 23.74 -6.12
N GLU A 316 29.23 22.99 -6.20
CA GLU A 316 29.19 21.69 -6.89
C GLU A 316 27.75 21.18 -7.06
N GLY A 317 27.23 21.33 -8.28
CA GLY A 317 26.31 20.40 -8.96
C GLY A 317 25.14 19.78 -8.19
N ILE A 318 24.23 20.58 -7.63
CA ILE A 318 22.90 20.11 -7.21
C ILE A 318 21.85 21.05 -7.80
N GLU A 319 20.85 20.48 -8.50
CA GLU A 319 19.63 21.17 -8.92
C GLU A 319 19.09 21.97 -7.73
N THR A 320 18.85 23.27 -7.91
CA THR A 320 18.35 24.15 -6.85
C THR A 320 17.06 23.56 -6.26
N VAL A 321 17.15 22.94 -5.10
CA VAL A 321 15.99 22.58 -4.29
C VAL A 321 15.21 23.88 -4.10
N ASP A 322 13.95 23.92 -4.54
CA ASP A 322 13.11 25.10 -4.34
C ASP A 322 13.11 25.44 -2.84
N SER A 323 13.63 26.62 -2.51
CA SER A 323 13.78 27.07 -1.14
C SER A 323 12.39 27.13 -0.47
N LEU A 324 12.35 26.92 0.85
CA LEU A 324 11.11 26.77 1.62
C LEU A 324 10.10 27.90 1.40
N ASP A 325 10.60 29.13 1.23
CA ASP A 325 9.85 30.34 0.88
C ASP A 325 9.22 30.29 -0.53
N LYS A 326 9.92 29.76 -1.53
CA LYS A 326 9.41 29.60 -2.90
C LYS A 326 8.32 28.55 -2.95
N LYS A 327 8.50 27.44 -2.23
CA LYS A 327 7.47 26.38 -2.10
C LYS A 327 6.23 26.92 -1.39
N ALA A 328 6.40 27.68 -0.30
CA ALA A 328 5.28 28.30 0.41
C ALA A 328 4.50 29.27 -0.49
N LEU A 329 5.23 30.09 -1.24
CA LEU A 329 4.65 31.06 -2.16
C LEU A 329 3.93 30.39 -3.33
N SER A 330 4.49 29.34 -3.92
CA SER A 330 3.83 28.55 -4.96
C SER A 330 2.58 27.88 -4.42
N ALA A 331 2.68 27.23 -3.25
CA ALA A 331 1.56 26.51 -2.67
C ALA A 331 0.38 27.43 -2.35
N LEU A 332 0.66 28.63 -1.84
CA LEU A 332 -0.35 29.66 -1.59
C LEU A 332 -0.98 30.18 -2.89
N LYS A 333 -0.19 30.38 -3.95
CA LYS A 333 -0.69 30.81 -5.28
C LYS A 333 -1.64 29.77 -5.87
N ASP A 334 -1.20 28.51 -5.90
CA ASP A 334 -1.96 27.42 -6.49
C ASP A 334 -3.24 27.15 -5.68
N ALA A 335 -3.19 27.33 -4.35
CA ALA A 335 -4.37 27.22 -3.49
C ALA A 335 -5.42 28.31 -3.77
N VAL A 336 -4.99 29.56 -3.97
CA VAL A 336 -5.88 30.68 -4.34
C VAL A 336 -6.51 30.43 -5.72
N ASP A 337 -5.75 29.89 -6.67
CA ASP A 337 -6.26 29.55 -8.01
C ASP A 337 -7.32 28.44 -7.96
N LEU A 338 -7.13 27.39 -7.15
CA LEU A 338 -8.13 26.33 -6.95
C LEU A 338 -9.41 26.86 -6.29
N VAL A 339 -9.29 27.75 -5.31
CA VAL A 339 -10.43 28.39 -4.64
C VAL A 339 -11.25 29.20 -5.65
N ARG A 340 -10.57 29.98 -6.51
CA ARG A 340 -11.22 30.75 -7.59
C ARG A 340 -11.91 29.82 -8.59
N GLN A 341 -11.24 28.75 -9.03
CA GLN A 341 -11.83 27.78 -9.96
C GLN A 341 -13.08 27.11 -9.39
N ALA A 342 -13.06 26.75 -8.10
CA ALA A 342 -14.24 26.21 -7.40
C ALA A 342 -15.40 27.21 -7.36
N LYS A 343 -15.10 28.49 -7.15
CA LYS A 343 -16.11 29.56 -7.14
C LYS A 343 -16.69 29.84 -8.52
N GLU A 344 -15.87 30.01 -9.54
CA GLU A 344 -16.31 30.26 -10.92
C GLU A 344 -17.14 29.11 -11.49
N SER A 345 -16.77 27.87 -11.15
CA SER A 345 -17.50 26.67 -11.59
C SER A 345 -18.73 26.33 -10.75
N GLY A 346 -18.92 27.00 -9.61
CA GLY A 346 -19.97 26.68 -8.64
C GLY A 346 -19.83 25.28 -8.01
N GLN A 347 -18.64 24.67 -8.09
CA GLN A 347 -18.36 23.31 -7.61
C GLN A 347 -17.77 23.33 -6.20
N HIS A 348 -17.88 22.21 -5.48
CA HIS A 348 -17.21 22.07 -4.19
C HIS A 348 -15.69 21.94 -4.40
N ILE A 349 -14.89 22.54 -3.53
CA ILE A 349 -13.41 22.56 -3.68
C ILE A 349 -12.80 21.16 -3.73
N SER A 350 -13.38 20.19 -3.01
CA SER A 350 -12.95 18.79 -3.08
C SER A 350 -13.14 18.18 -4.48
N ASP A 351 -14.18 18.59 -5.20
CA ASP A 351 -14.51 18.05 -6.52
C ASP A 351 -13.58 18.65 -7.58
N VAL A 352 -13.19 19.91 -7.42
CA VAL A 352 -12.19 20.58 -8.27
C VAL A 352 -10.81 19.96 -8.05
N ILE A 353 -10.42 19.70 -6.79
CA ILE A 353 -9.17 19.01 -6.46
C ILE A 353 -9.18 17.58 -7.04
N ALA A 354 -10.27 16.83 -6.84
CA ALA A 354 -10.38 15.46 -7.36
C ALA A 354 -10.37 15.40 -8.89
N GLN A 355 -10.96 16.38 -9.58
CA GLN A 355 -10.89 16.50 -11.04
C GLN A 355 -9.47 16.88 -11.50
N GLY A 356 -8.77 17.76 -10.78
CA GLY A 356 -7.37 18.12 -11.07
C GLY A 356 -6.44 16.92 -10.93
N ASP A 357 -6.57 16.17 -9.83
CA ASP A 357 -5.77 14.97 -9.52
C ASP A 357 -5.94 13.83 -10.55
N MET A 358 -7.02 13.82 -11.34
CA MET A 358 -7.17 12.88 -12.46
C MET A 358 -6.19 13.16 -13.61
N PHE A 359 -5.66 14.38 -13.72
CA PHE A 359 -4.76 14.80 -14.78
C PHE A 359 -3.35 15.12 -14.27
N HIS A 360 -3.22 15.74 -13.10
CA HIS A 360 -1.96 16.03 -12.41
C HIS A 360 -2.17 16.03 -10.89
N GLU A 361 -1.33 15.31 -10.15
CA GLU A 361 -1.43 15.26 -8.68
C GLU A 361 -1.13 16.64 -8.08
N THR A 362 -2.11 17.18 -7.34
CA THR A 362 -1.99 18.46 -6.65
C THR A 362 -1.27 18.25 -5.32
N GLU A 363 -0.27 19.08 -5.04
CA GLU A 363 0.57 18.97 -3.83
C GLU A 363 -0.25 19.07 -2.53
N PRO A 364 0.09 18.32 -1.47
CA PRO A 364 -0.67 18.31 -0.20
C PRO A 364 -0.81 19.68 0.46
N GLU A 365 0.21 20.53 0.38
CA GLU A 365 0.24 21.88 0.93
C GLU A 365 -0.76 22.79 0.20
N VAL A 366 -0.88 22.61 -1.12
CA VAL A 366 -1.86 23.31 -1.96
C VAL A 366 -3.28 22.90 -1.56
N LYS A 367 -3.53 21.59 -1.39
CA LYS A 367 -4.83 21.05 -0.96
C LYS A 367 -5.23 21.59 0.41
N ALA A 368 -4.30 21.57 1.36
CA ALA A 368 -4.51 22.05 2.72
C ALA A 368 -4.88 23.54 2.74
N LEU A 369 -4.09 24.37 2.04
CA LEU A 369 -4.33 25.79 1.97
C LEU A 369 -5.64 26.12 1.26
N ALA A 370 -5.97 25.43 0.17
CA ALA A 370 -7.23 25.62 -0.55
C ALA A 370 -8.45 25.28 0.33
N LEU A 371 -8.40 24.15 1.05
CA LEU A 371 -9.46 23.75 1.98
C LEU A 371 -9.60 24.74 3.14
N PHE A 372 -8.48 25.20 3.71
CA PHE A 372 -8.48 26.19 4.79
C PHE A 372 -9.07 27.54 4.35
N ILE A 373 -8.71 28.02 3.16
CA ILE A 373 -9.24 29.26 2.58
C ILE A 373 -10.75 29.16 2.40
N VAL A 374 -11.25 28.04 1.84
CA VAL A 374 -12.71 27.84 1.66
C VAL A 374 -13.44 27.77 3.00
N ALA A 375 -12.88 27.09 4.00
CA ALA A 375 -13.47 26.97 5.32
C ALA A 375 -13.55 28.31 6.07
N ASN A 376 -12.62 29.25 5.79
CA ASN A 376 -12.51 30.53 6.47
C ASN A 376 -12.84 31.75 5.60
N ASN A 377 -13.45 31.56 4.42
CA ASN A 377 -13.74 32.62 3.45
C ASN A 377 -14.57 33.80 3.99
N ARG A 378 -15.33 33.60 5.09
CA ARG A 378 -16.11 34.64 5.78
C ARG A 378 -15.29 35.49 6.75
N SER A 379 -14.01 35.19 7.00
CA SER A 379 -13.20 35.85 8.02
C SER A 379 -11.78 36.16 7.55
N ALA A 380 -11.60 37.34 6.95
CA ALA A 380 -10.30 37.87 6.52
C ALA A 380 -9.28 37.90 7.66
N LYS A 381 -9.68 38.24 8.90
CA LYS A 381 -8.80 38.28 10.07
C LYS A 381 -8.17 36.91 10.41
N ARG A 382 -8.93 35.83 10.24
CA ARG A 382 -8.44 34.46 10.52
C ARG A 382 -7.42 34.01 9.48
N MET A 383 -7.74 34.21 8.21
CA MET A 383 -6.82 33.92 7.12
C MET A 383 -5.55 34.78 7.21
N ALA A 384 -5.66 36.05 7.57
CA ALA A 384 -4.52 36.95 7.76
C ALA A 384 -3.56 36.44 8.84
N THR A 385 -4.12 36.00 9.97
CA THR A 385 -3.34 35.47 11.10
C THR A 385 -2.58 34.21 10.68
N ALA A 386 -3.25 33.29 9.99
CA ALA A 386 -2.64 32.07 9.48
C ALA A 386 -1.50 32.34 8.48
N PHE A 387 -1.72 33.20 7.49
CA PHE A 387 -0.71 33.56 6.48
C PHE A 387 0.48 34.31 7.09
N LYS A 388 0.22 35.17 8.07
CA LYS A 388 1.26 35.87 8.82
C LYS A 388 2.14 34.91 9.61
N LEU A 389 1.52 34.01 10.38
CA LEU A 389 2.25 33.00 11.16
C LEU A 389 3.08 32.09 10.25
N MET A 390 2.54 31.69 9.09
CA MET A 390 3.30 30.91 8.10
C MET A 390 4.56 31.64 7.64
N ALA A 391 4.43 32.90 7.23
CA ALA A 391 5.58 33.70 6.80
C ALA A 391 6.60 33.90 7.94
N GLN A 392 6.14 34.14 9.17
CA GLN A 392 7.01 34.32 10.34
C GLN A 392 7.79 33.06 10.69
N ARG A 393 7.15 31.88 10.67
CA ARG A 393 7.84 30.60 10.90
C ARG A 393 8.89 30.29 9.84
N ILE A 394 8.58 30.60 8.58
CA ILE A 394 9.57 30.48 7.50
C ILE A 394 10.73 31.44 7.75
N ASN A 395 10.48 32.67 8.22
CA ASN A 395 11.51 33.65 8.53
C ASN A 395 12.43 33.19 9.67
N GLU A 396 11.86 32.65 10.76
CA GLU A 396 12.60 32.08 11.89
C GLU A 396 13.53 30.96 11.40
N GLU A 397 13.01 30.04 10.59
CA GLU A 397 13.77 28.92 10.05
C GLU A 397 14.90 29.38 9.11
N LEU A 398 14.63 30.33 8.22
CA LEU A 398 15.64 30.90 7.32
C LEU A 398 16.73 31.66 8.09
N GLN A 399 16.38 32.34 9.18
CA GLN A 399 17.35 33.00 10.08
C GLN A 399 18.18 32.00 10.87
N HIS A 400 17.57 30.93 11.38
CA HIS A 400 18.26 29.85 12.08
C HIS A 400 19.26 29.12 11.17
N ARG A 401 18.92 28.88 9.90
CA ARG A 401 19.86 28.32 8.91
C ARG A 401 21.07 29.24 8.64
N GLY A 402 20.87 30.56 8.65
CA GLY A 402 21.97 31.53 8.55
C GLY A 402 22.91 31.53 9.76
N GLN A 403 22.42 31.21 10.97
CA GLN A 403 23.22 31.10 12.18
C GLN A 403 23.86 29.70 12.39
N ALA A 404 23.22 28.63 11.89
CA ALA A 404 23.66 27.24 12.06
C ALA A 404 24.90 26.85 11.23
N LEU A 405 25.35 27.70 10.29
CA LEU A 405 26.63 27.54 9.57
C LEU A 405 27.87 27.53 10.51
N GLY A 406 27.71 27.91 11.78
CA GLY A 406 28.77 27.86 12.80
C GLY A 406 28.72 26.68 13.78
N ASP A 407 27.68 25.83 13.77
CA ASP A 407 27.55 24.72 14.72
C ASP A 407 27.65 23.37 13.98
N MET A 408 28.66 22.56 14.33
CA MET A 408 29.10 21.35 13.60
C MET A 408 28.11 20.16 13.64
N PHE A 409 26.85 20.39 13.95
CA PHE A 409 25.79 19.40 13.99
C PHE A 409 24.50 20.01 13.41
N GLY A 410 24.40 20.02 12.07
CA GLY A 410 23.30 20.62 11.33
C GLY A 410 21.93 20.10 11.76
N GLY A 411 21.03 21.04 12.12
CA GLY A 411 19.63 20.76 12.40
C GLY A 411 18.90 20.22 11.17
N ALA A 412 17.84 19.44 11.40
CA ALA A 412 17.02 18.87 10.34
C ALA A 412 16.36 19.97 9.49
N GLU A 413 16.27 19.77 8.18
CA GLU A 413 15.54 20.68 7.30
C GLU A 413 14.03 20.66 7.62
N VAL A 414 13.50 21.76 8.14
CA VAL A 414 12.06 21.96 8.34
C VAL A 414 11.34 22.03 6.99
N SER A 415 10.26 21.25 6.83
CA SER A 415 9.44 21.23 5.62
C SER A 415 8.29 22.25 5.67
N LEU A 416 7.67 22.57 4.52
CA LEU A 416 6.50 23.43 4.49
C LEU A 416 5.30 22.80 5.23
N GLN A 417 5.20 21.48 5.23
CA GLN A 417 4.17 20.72 5.96
C GLN A 417 4.32 20.89 7.47
N ASP A 418 5.55 20.85 7.99
CA ASP A 418 5.83 21.11 9.40
C ASP A 418 5.43 22.52 9.81
N ILE A 419 5.66 23.49 8.94
CA ILE A 419 5.26 24.89 9.17
C ILE A 419 3.75 25.02 9.17
N LEU A 420 3.06 24.41 8.21
CA LEU A 420 1.60 24.41 8.16
C LEU A 420 0.98 23.73 9.38
N ARG A 421 1.59 22.65 9.89
CA ARG A 421 1.18 22.01 11.15
C ARG A 421 1.39 22.93 12.34
N GLN A 422 2.58 23.51 12.50
CA GLN A 422 2.87 24.44 13.60
C GLN A 422 1.94 25.67 13.59
N VAL A 423 1.60 26.17 12.41
CA VAL A 423 0.62 27.24 12.25
C VAL A 423 -0.77 26.74 12.67
N SER A 424 -1.15 25.52 12.29
CA SER A 424 -2.41 24.90 12.71
C SER A 424 -2.51 24.77 14.23
N ASP A 425 -1.49 24.20 14.87
CA ASP A 425 -1.43 24.03 16.33
C ASP A 425 -1.53 25.37 17.06
N HIS A 426 -0.89 26.40 16.51
CA HIS A 426 -0.95 27.75 17.06
C HIS A 426 -2.36 28.35 16.94
N LEU A 427 -3.00 28.22 15.77
CA LEU A 427 -4.38 28.69 15.57
C LEU A 427 -5.37 27.96 16.49
N GLU A 428 -5.19 26.66 16.69
CA GLU A 428 -6.02 25.84 17.60
C GLU A 428 -5.83 26.23 19.06
N SER A 429 -4.59 26.56 19.47
CA SER A 429 -4.30 27.06 20.82
C SER A 429 -4.96 28.42 21.11
N GLU A 430 -5.19 29.24 20.08
CA GLU A 430 -5.94 30.50 20.18
C GLU A 430 -7.47 30.31 20.05
N GLY A 431 -7.95 29.06 20.04
CA GLY A 431 -9.37 28.72 19.95
C GLY A 431 -9.96 28.90 18.54
N MET A 432 -9.12 28.94 17.51
CA MET A 432 -9.53 29.01 16.11
C MET A 432 -9.45 27.63 15.44
N GLN A 433 -10.16 27.45 14.33
CA GLN A 433 -10.09 26.22 13.56
C GLN A 433 -8.77 26.18 12.79
N GLY A 434 -7.96 25.14 12.99
CA GLY A 434 -6.65 24.96 12.37
C GLY A 434 -6.68 24.85 10.84
N ILE A 435 -5.50 24.89 10.23
CA ILE A 435 -5.31 24.69 8.77
C ILE A 435 -5.67 23.24 8.37
N THR A 436 -5.72 22.33 9.33
CA THR A 436 -5.76 20.89 9.10
C THR A 436 -7.12 20.30 9.43
N GLY A 437 -8.00 20.17 8.45
CA GLY A 437 -9.16 19.26 8.51
C GLY A 437 -8.73 17.79 8.46
N GLY A 438 -7.90 17.34 9.42
CA GLY A 438 -7.41 15.97 9.54
C GLY A 438 -6.22 15.59 8.65
N LEU A 439 -5.50 16.56 8.06
CA LEU A 439 -4.48 16.29 7.02
C LEU A 439 -3.02 16.16 7.53
N PHE A 440 -2.68 16.59 8.77
CA PHE A 440 -1.29 16.60 9.27
C PHE A 440 -1.11 16.21 10.76
N GLU A 441 -2.10 15.57 11.38
CA GLU A 441 -2.23 15.54 12.84
C GLU A 441 -1.46 14.43 13.59
N ALA A 442 -0.41 13.81 13.02
CA ALA A 442 0.27 12.73 13.75
C ALA A 442 1.77 12.56 13.49
N VAL A 443 2.59 13.57 13.82
CA VAL A 443 4.03 13.33 14.06
C VAL A 443 4.58 14.29 15.13
N GLY A 444 4.95 13.74 16.29
CA GLY A 444 5.62 14.51 17.33
C GLY A 444 6.18 13.62 18.44
N ALA A 445 7.40 13.10 18.24
CA ALA A 445 8.42 12.83 19.26
C ALA A 445 9.58 12.03 18.64
N GLU A 446 10.69 12.71 18.33
CA GLU A 446 11.96 12.07 18.00
C GLU A 446 12.80 11.79 19.25
N GLY A 447 13.52 10.67 19.21
CA GLY A 447 14.62 10.37 20.12
C GLY A 447 15.44 9.18 19.60
N GLN A 448 16.48 9.49 18.82
CA GLN A 448 17.71 8.71 18.56
C GLN A 448 17.62 7.21 18.16
N TYR A 449 18.01 6.88 16.92
CA TYR A 449 18.39 5.51 16.52
C TYR A 449 19.87 5.45 16.07
N PRO A 450 20.74 4.77 16.83
CA PRO A 450 22.14 4.59 16.48
C PRO A 450 22.27 3.34 15.59
N ASN A 451 22.36 3.48 14.26
CA ASN A 451 23.01 2.52 13.32
C ASN A 451 22.70 2.69 11.80
N ILE A 452 22.16 3.82 11.34
CA ILE A 452 21.80 3.97 9.91
C ILE A 452 23.02 4.28 9.00
N GLY A 453 24.05 4.96 9.50
CA GLY A 453 25.21 5.43 8.72
C GLY A 453 26.04 4.33 8.01
N PRO A 454 26.38 3.20 8.67
CA PRO A 454 27.17 2.13 8.04
C PRO A 454 26.46 1.43 6.87
N TYR A 455 25.13 1.35 6.92
CA TYR A 455 24.29 0.64 5.94
C TYR A 455 24.02 1.48 4.68
N ILE A 456 23.74 2.78 4.83
CA ILE A 456 23.72 3.71 3.69
C ILE A 456 25.09 3.68 2.99
N GLY A 457 26.17 3.69 3.76
CA GLY A 457 27.52 3.57 3.23
C GLY A 457 27.76 2.25 2.47
N MET A 458 27.17 1.14 2.91
CA MET A 458 27.26 -0.15 2.19
C MET A 458 26.48 -0.12 0.88
N LEU A 459 25.22 0.36 0.90
CA LEU A 459 24.36 0.43 -0.28
C LEU A 459 24.90 1.39 -1.35
N LEU A 460 25.52 2.50 -0.94
CA LEU A 460 26.20 3.43 -1.83
C LEU A 460 27.46 2.81 -2.46
N ARG A 461 28.20 1.97 -1.72
CA ARG A 461 29.40 1.27 -2.22
C ARG A 461 29.08 0.14 -3.20
N SER A 462 27.85 -0.36 -3.21
CA SER A 462 27.37 -1.42 -4.11
C SER A 462 26.48 -0.91 -5.25
N ALA A 463 26.38 0.42 -5.44
CA ALA A 463 25.54 1.03 -6.46
C ALA A 463 26.28 1.15 -7.80
N ASP A 464 25.85 0.37 -8.80
CA ASP A 464 26.54 0.25 -10.09
C ASP A 464 25.78 0.97 -11.21
N LYS A 465 24.48 1.25 -11.00
CA LYS A 465 23.58 1.93 -11.93
C LYS A 465 22.90 3.13 -11.26
N VAL A 466 22.44 4.08 -12.07
CA VAL A 466 21.71 5.29 -11.63
C VAL A 466 20.44 4.93 -10.83
N ASN A 467 19.76 3.83 -11.18
CA ASN A 467 18.58 3.36 -10.45
C ASN A 467 18.90 2.90 -9.02
N ASP A 468 20.11 2.41 -8.75
CA ASP A 468 20.49 1.92 -7.42
C ASP A 468 20.56 3.10 -6.43
N LEU A 469 21.11 4.23 -6.88
CA LEU A 469 21.15 5.48 -6.12
C LEU A 469 19.75 6.07 -5.88
N ILE A 470 18.88 6.06 -6.90
CA ILE A 470 17.47 6.49 -6.77
C ILE A 470 16.74 5.66 -5.71
N ASN A 471 17.04 4.36 -5.63
CA ASN A 471 16.41 3.47 -4.66
C ASN A 471 16.97 3.61 -3.25
N VAL A 472 18.27 3.90 -3.11
CA VAL A 472 18.85 4.30 -1.81
C VAL A 472 18.17 5.56 -1.31
N VAL A 473 18.01 6.59 -2.15
CA VAL A 473 17.31 7.84 -1.80
C VAL A 473 15.87 7.59 -1.35
N LYS A 474 15.13 6.71 -2.04
CA LYS A 474 13.76 6.31 -1.64
C LYS A 474 13.70 5.52 -0.33
N LEU A 475 14.77 4.82 0.02
CA LEU A 475 14.89 4.05 1.26
C LEU A 475 15.08 4.96 2.48
N VAL A 476 15.81 6.07 2.33
CA VAL A 476 16.14 7.02 3.42
C VAL A 476 15.19 8.20 3.58
N SER A 477 14.32 8.48 2.61
CA SER A 477 13.33 9.56 2.70
C SER A 477 12.27 9.29 3.79
N LYS A 478 12.13 10.22 4.77
CA LYS A 478 11.19 10.19 5.90
C LYS A 478 9.70 10.35 5.50
N THR A 479 8.84 9.95 6.43
CA THR A 479 7.38 9.71 6.40
C THR A 479 6.55 10.77 7.16
N GLU A 480 5.31 11.02 6.73
CA GLU A 480 4.17 11.58 7.52
C GLU A 480 2.89 10.71 7.26
N PRO A 481 1.85 10.74 8.13
CA PRO A 481 1.29 9.55 8.78
C PRO A 481 -0.01 8.92 8.22
N ASP A 482 -0.29 7.73 8.76
CA ASP A 482 -1.52 6.93 8.77
C ASP A 482 -2.17 6.52 7.45
N ASP A 483 -1.58 5.49 6.85
CA ASP A 483 -2.42 4.46 6.25
C ASP A 483 -2.02 3.12 6.86
N ASN A 484 -2.71 2.79 7.95
CA ASN A 484 -2.64 1.51 8.66
C ASN A 484 -2.70 0.30 7.70
N ASN A 485 -3.22 0.47 6.48
CA ASN A 485 -3.41 -0.56 5.48
C ASN A 485 -2.15 -1.29 5.02
N ASP A 486 -1.00 -0.63 4.80
CA ASP A 486 0.20 -1.33 4.29
C ASP A 486 0.93 -2.12 5.38
N ILE A 487 0.98 -1.58 6.60
CA ILE A 487 1.49 -2.28 7.79
C ILE A 487 0.58 -3.46 8.12
N ILE A 488 -0.74 -3.24 8.12
CA ILE A 488 -1.72 -4.31 8.34
C ILE A 488 -1.64 -5.34 7.21
N SER A 489 -1.47 -4.94 5.96
CA SER A 489 -1.37 -5.87 4.82
C SER A 489 -0.10 -6.70 4.90
N LEU A 490 1.05 -6.07 5.18
CA LEU A 490 2.32 -6.78 5.38
C LEU A 490 2.23 -7.72 6.58
N ALA A 491 1.72 -7.25 7.72
CA ALA A 491 1.54 -8.05 8.94
C ALA A 491 0.61 -9.24 8.70
N LEU A 492 -0.53 -9.02 8.05
CA LEU A 492 -1.50 -10.05 7.71
C LEU A 492 -0.92 -11.08 6.73
N TYR A 493 -0.15 -10.61 5.74
CA TYR A 493 0.52 -11.49 4.80
C TYR A 493 1.59 -12.36 5.48
N LEU A 494 2.46 -11.74 6.29
CA LEU A 494 3.55 -12.42 7.01
C LEU A 494 3.11 -13.23 8.24
N ASN A 495 1.85 -13.09 8.66
CA ASN A 495 1.29 -13.61 9.91
C ASN A 495 1.99 -13.09 11.16
N LEU A 496 2.16 -11.78 11.22
CA LEU A 496 2.70 -11.06 12.36
C LEU A 496 1.63 -10.11 12.91
N ASN A 497 1.79 -9.67 14.15
CA ASN A 497 0.95 -8.61 14.69
C ASN A 497 1.29 -7.30 13.97
N ALA A 498 0.29 -6.52 13.57
CA ALA A 498 0.50 -5.19 12.98
C ALA A 498 1.38 -4.29 13.87
N SER A 499 1.26 -4.45 15.19
CA SER A 499 2.10 -3.77 16.19
C SER A 499 3.58 -4.21 16.12
N GLN A 500 3.87 -5.48 15.78
CA GLN A 500 5.25 -5.95 15.61
C GLN A 500 5.89 -5.33 14.36
N VAL A 501 5.15 -5.31 13.24
CA VAL A 501 5.62 -4.70 12.00
C VAL A 501 5.78 -3.19 12.16
N PHE A 502 4.83 -2.54 12.84
CA PHE A 502 4.88 -1.12 13.18
C PHE A 502 6.10 -0.79 14.07
N ASN A 503 6.31 -1.56 15.13
CA ASN A 503 7.44 -1.36 16.04
C ASN A 503 8.79 -1.60 15.34
N TRP A 504 8.88 -2.65 14.53
CA TRP A 504 10.06 -2.94 13.71
C TRP A 504 10.36 -1.81 12.72
N SER A 505 9.36 -1.40 11.92
CA SER A 505 9.53 -0.33 10.93
C SER A 505 9.90 1.00 11.60
N LYS A 506 9.29 1.29 12.75
CA LYS A 506 9.59 2.47 13.55
C LYS A 506 11.00 2.42 14.13
N SER A 507 11.41 1.26 14.67
CA SER A 507 12.73 1.08 15.30
C SER A 507 13.92 1.17 14.33
N LEU A 508 13.70 0.81 13.06
CA LEU A 508 14.74 0.76 12.04
C LEU A 508 14.61 1.87 10.98
N GLY A 509 13.64 2.78 11.13
CA GLY A 509 13.42 3.90 10.20
C GLY A 509 12.99 3.46 8.80
N ILE A 510 12.20 2.38 8.68
CA ILE A 510 11.77 1.83 7.40
C ILE A 510 10.57 2.62 6.87
N SER A 511 10.73 3.26 5.69
CA SER A 511 9.70 4.13 5.11
C SER A 511 8.44 3.37 4.65
N LYS A 512 7.28 4.05 4.54
CA LYS A 512 6.03 3.45 3.99
C LYS A 512 6.25 2.88 2.59
N ASN A 513 6.98 3.59 1.74
CA ASN A 513 7.33 3.11 0.41
C ASN A 513 8.15 1.83 0.48
N ALA A 514 9.07 1.71 1.44
CA ALA A 514 9.78 0.48 1.73
C ALA A 514 8.83 -0.62 2.26
N ILE A 515 7.86 -0.32 3.14
CA ILE A 515 6.86 -1.30 3.64
C ILE A 515 5.97 -1.82 2.51
N ALA A 516 5.38 -0.95 1.69
CA ALA A 516 4.55 -1.35 0.55
C ALA A 516 5.36 -2.17 -0.47
N SER A 517 6.64 -1.84 -0.61
CA SER A 517 7.63 -2.54 -1.41
C SER A 517 7.99 -3.91 -0.86
N LEU A 518 8.28 -4.03 0.44
CA LEU A 518 8.51 -5.28 1.16
C LEU A 518 7.26 -6.16 1.12
N HIS A 519 6.07 -5.57 1.21
CA HIS A 519 4.81 -6.27 1.03
C HIS A 519 4.68 -6.83 -0.38
N ARG A 520 4.93 -6.04 -1.43
CA ARG A 520 4.98 -6.55 -2.82
C ARG A 520 6.04 -7.65 -2.97
N MET A 521 7.23 -7.48 -2.39
CA MET A 521 8.29 -8.49 -2.44
C MET A 521 7.86 -9.78 -1.75
N ALA A 522 7.31 -9.71 -0.54
CA ALA A 522 6.79 -10.85 0.19
C ALA A 522 5.65 -11.54 -0.57
N VAL A 523 4.74 -10.77 -1.18
CA VAL A 523 3.64 -11.28 -2.01
C VAL A 523 4.14 -12.04 -3.23
N HIS A 524 5.29 -11.65 -3.78
CA HIS A 524 5.83 -12.17 -5.03
C HIS A 524 7.08 -13.05 -4.87
N SER A 525 7.59 -13.29 -3.65
CA SER A 525 8.74 -14.16 -3.39
C SER A 525 8.66 -14.83 -2.02
N THR A 526 8.79 -16.15 -2.01
CA THR A 526 8.81 -16.99 -0.80
C THR A 526 10.09 -16.79 0.01
N THR A 527 11.22 -16.60 -0.68
CA THR A 527 12.49 -16.28 -0.03
C THR A 527 12.42 -14.91 0.62
N ALA A 528 11.95 -13.88 -0.10
CA ALA A 528 11.76 -12.55 0.47
C ALA A 528 10.75 -12.58 1.62
N PHE A 529 9.68 -13.37 1.52
CA PHE A 529 8.74 -13.58 2.62
C PHE A 529 9.44 -14.06 3.89
N GLN A 530 10.28 -15.09 3.81
CA GLN A 530 10.98 -15.64 4.98
C GLN A 530 12.02 -14.66 5.52
N GLU A 531 12.80 -14.02 4.65
CA GLU A 531 13.83 -13.06 5.05
C GLU A 531 13.22 -11.80 5.68
N ILE A 532 12.14 -11.26 5.12
CA ILE A 532 11.43 -10.10 5.67
C ILE A 532 10.78 -10.48 7.00
N LYS A 533 10.18 -11.67 7.10
CA LYS A 533 9.59 -12.15 8.35
C LYS A 533 10.64 -12.34 9.43
N ALA A 534 11.78 -12.97 9.12
CA ALA A 534 12.90 -13.13 10.04
C ALA A 534 13.46 -11.78 10.48
N ALA A 535 13.64 -10.84 9.53
CA ALA A 535 14.08 -9.48 9.84
C ALA A 535 13.15 -8.78 10.84
N ILE A 536 11.83 -8.90 10.66
CA ILE A 536 10.85 -8.33 11.60
C ILE A 536 10.92 -9.01 12.97
N GLN A 537 11.02 -10.33 13.02
CA GLN A 537 11.04 -11.10 14.28
C GLN A 537 12.33 -10.90 15.08
N ASN A 538 13.46 -10.78 14.39
CA ASN A 538 14.78 -10.61 15.00
C ASN A 538 15.14 -9.14 15.26
N HIS A 539 14.26 -8.20 14.89
CA HIS A 539 14.57 -6.77 14.86
C HIS A 539 15.81 -6.41 14.03
N GLU A 540 16.00 -7.13 12.91
CA GLU A 540 17.10 -6.95 11.97
C GLU A 540 16.65 -6.11 10.77
N LEU A 541 17.64 -5.55 10.05
CA LEU A 541 17.40 -4.77 8.84
C LEU A 541 16.75 -5.64 7.74
N PRO A 542 15.88 -5.06 6.90
CA PRO A 542 15.28 -5.79 5.79
C PRO A 542 16.36 -6.29 4.80
N PRO A 543 16.10 -7.39 4.07
CA PRO A 543 17.03 -7.90 3.08
C PRO A 543 17.36 -6.84 2.03
N ALA A 544 18.60 -6.84 1.52
CA ALA A 544 19.06 -5.87 0.53
C ALA A 544 18.11 -5.82 -0.67
N MET A 545 17.53 -4.64 -0.92
CA MET A 545 16.54 -4.44 -1.99
C MET A 545 17.21 -4.35 -3.36
N ASP A 546 17.49 -5.49 -3.97
CA ASP A 546 17.92 -5.56 -5.37
C ASP A 546 16.69 -5.43 -6.30
N TRP A 547 16.28 -4.19 -6.55
CA TRP A 547 15.02 -3.82 -7.21
C TRP A 547 14.87 -4.34 -8.65
N ASP A 548 15.98 -4.58 -9.35
CA ASP A 548 15.97 -5.19 -10.69
C ASP A 548 15.63 -6.70 -10.63
N LYS A 549 15.76 -7.34 -9.46
CA LYS A 549 15.54 -8.78 -9.33
C LYS A 549 14.11 -9.19 -9.00
N ALA A 550 13.14 -8.32 -8.73
CA ALA A 550 11.75 -8.78 -8.53
C ALA A 550 11.21 -9.56 -9.76
N ARG A 551 11.65 -9.19 -10.98
CA ARG A 551 11.37 -9.94 -12.22
C ARG A 551 12.21 -11.21 -12.30
N THR A 552 13.52 -11.11 -12.03
CA THR A 552 14.42 -12.26 -11.93
C THR A 552 13.95 -13.27 -10.88
N TYR A 553 13.32 -12.84 -9.80
CA TYR A 553 12.76 -13.67 -8.73
C TYR A 553 11.45 -14.31 -9.16
N ARG A 554 10.55 -13.63 -9.89
CA ARG A 554 9.34 -14.30 -10.42
C ARG A 554 9.69 -15.32 -11.50
N VAL A 555 10.64 -14.98 -12.37
CA VAL A 555 11.18 -15.91 -13.38
C VAL A 555 11.90 -17.05 -12.67
N LYS A 556 12.79 -16.77 -11.72
CA LYS A 556 13.49 -17.78 -10.91
C LYS A 556 12.52 -18.64 -10.11
N GLU A 557 11.52 -18.08 -9.43
CA GLU A 557 10.50 -18.86 -8.70
C GLU A 557 9.67 -19.74 -9.62
N PHE A 558 9.34 -19.26 -10.82
CA PHE A 558 8.69 -20.10 -11.82
C PHE A 558 9.64 -21.20 -12.30
N MET A 559 10.88 -20.86 -12.66
CA MET A 559 11.88 -21.82 -13.13
C MET A 559 12.21 -22.86 -12.05
N ASP A 560 12.37 -22.46 -10.79
CA ASP A 560 12.56 -23.29 -9.60
C ASP A 560 11.33 -24.18 -9.34
N ALA A 561 10.11 -23.65 -9.51
CA ALA A 561 8.90 -24.45 -9.41
C ALA A 561 8.81 -25.48 -10.56
N THR A 562 9.23 -25.12 -11.77
CA THR A 562 9.18 -26.03 -12.91
C THR A 562 10.36 -27.02 -12.98
N SER A 563 11.47 -26.74 -12.30
CA SER A 563 12.62 -27.64 -12.18
C SER A 563 12.51 -28.59 -10.99
N THR A 564 11.39 -28.53 -10.27
CA THR A 564 11.05 -29.42 -9.16
C THR A 564 9.71 -30.11 -9.42
N THR A 565 9.34 -31.06 -8.57
CA THR A 565 8.03 -31.73 -8.60
C THR A 565 6.91 -30.88 -7.98
N ALA A 566 7.02 -29.55 -8.04
CA ALA A 566 6.08 -28.60 -7.47
C ALA A 566 4.63 -28.92 -7.85
N PRO A 567 3.66 -28.75 -6.94
CA PRO A 567 2.24 -28.93 -7.26
C PRO A 567 1.79 -28.00 -8.39
N LEU A 568 0.90 -28.50 -9.25
CA LEU A 568 0.33 -27.75 -10.38
C LEU A 568 -0.29 -26.41 -9.96
N SER A 569 -0.92 -26.36 -8.79
CA SER A 569 -1.48 -25.13 -8.22
C SER A 569 -0.41 -24.08 -7.96
N MET A 570 0.76 -24.48 -7.46
CA MET A 570 1.90 -23.59 -7.24
C MET A 570 2.45 -23.07 -8.58
N VAL A 571 2.61 -23.95 -9.58
CA VAL A 571 3.07 -23.52 -10.91
C VAL A 571 2.09 -22.55 -11.56
N ILE A 572 0.77 -22.80 -11.46
CA ILE A 572 -0.26 -21.87 -11.94
C ILE A 572 -0.21 -20.54 -11.19
N ASP A 573 0.01 -20.55 -9.87
CA ASP A 573 0.16 -19.34 -9.07
C ASP A 573 1.40 -18.55 -9.47
N ARG A 574 2.57 -19.19 -9.60
CA ARG A 574 3.81 -18.55 -10.07
C ARG A 574 3.65 -18.01 -11.49
N LEU A 575 2.98 -18.75 -12.38
CA LEU A 575 2.57 -18.25 -13.69
C LEU A 575 1.68 -17.01 -13.56
N ASN A 576 0.61 -17.04 -12.77
CA ASN A 576 -0.26 -15.87 -12.59
C ASN A 576 0.53 -14.64 -12.09
N ARG A 577 1.50 -14.83 -11.19
CA ARG A 577 2.39 -13.76 -10.69
C ARG A 577 3.32 -13.21 -11.78
N LEU A 578 3.74 -14.03 -12.75
CA LEU A 578 4.46 -13.55 -13.94
C LEU A 578 3.60 -12.59 -14.78
N PHE A 579 2.27 -12.63 -14.68
CA PHE A 579 1.32 -11.90 -15.54
C PHE A 579 0.54 -10.75 -14.86
N GLY A 580 0.81 -10.46 -13.59
CA GLY A 580 -0.03 -9.59 -12.75
C GLY A 580 -0.16 -8.14 -13.21
N ASP A 581 0.87 -7.58 -13.85
CA ASP A 581 0.91 -6.21 -14.34
C ASP A 581 1.62 -6.22 -15.71
N HIS A 582 1.27 -5.32 -16.63
CA HIS A 582 1.74 -5.26 -18.03
C HIS A 582 3.28 -5.12 -18.19
N THR A 583 4.07 -6.12 -17.82
CA THR A 583 5.54 -6.12 -17.91
C THR A 583 6.06 -7.04 -19.00
N SER A 584 7.07 -6.56 -19.73
CA SER A 584 7.76 -7.26 -20.82
C SER A 584 8.61 -8.45 -20.33
N PHE A 585 8.61 -9.53 -21.13
CA PHE A 585 9.39 -10.77 -21.01
C PHE A 585 10.89 -10.59 -21.28
N ARG A 586 11.54 -9.56 -20.71
CA ARG A 586 12.96 -9.30 -21.01
C ARG A 586 13.90 -10.43 -20.55
N ASP A 587 13.53 -11.19 -19.51
CA ASP A 587 14.40 -12.21 -18.87
C ASP A 587 13.93 -13.67 -19.05
N LEU A 588 12.83 -13.91 -19.76
CA LEU A 588 12.34 -15.27 -20.06
C LEU A 588 11.71 -15.29 -21.45
N THR A 589 12.25 -16.04 -22.39
CA THR A 589 11.67 -16.15 -23.72
C THR A 589 10.42 -17.04 -23.72
N LEU A 590 9.55 -16.89 -24.73
CA LEU A 590 8.41 -17.80 -24.90
C LEU A 590 8.86 -19.26 -25.13
N SER A 591 10.05 -19.47 -25.70
CA SER A 591 10.60 -20.82 -25.91
C SER A 591 11.01 -21.45 -24.57
N GLU A 592 11.79 -20.73 -23.76
CA GLU A 592 12.20 -21.18 -22.43
C GLU A 592 11.00 -21.42 -21.52
N LEU A 593 9.98 -20.55 -21.57
CA LEU A 593 8.73 -20.74 -20.85
C LEU A 593 8.04 -22.04 -21.24
N LYS A 594 7.96 -22.37 -22.55
CA LYS A 594 7.34 -23.62 -23.02
C LYS A 594 8.16 -24.85 -22.64
N GLU A 595 9.48 -24.78 -22.73
CA GLU A 595 10.39 -25.87 -22.40
C GLU A 595 10.33 -26.18 -20.90
N ALA A 596 10.45 -25.17 -20.04
CA ALA A 596 10.30 -25.32 -18.59
C ALA A 596 8.93 -25.89 -18.22
N SER A 597 7.86 -25.39 -18.87
CA SER A 597 6.50 -25.90 -18.67
C SER A 597 6.35 -27.38 -19.07
N ARG A 598 6.98 -27.78 -20.18
CA ARG A 598 6.98 -29.16 -20.67
C ARG A 598 7.80 -30.06 -19.75
N ALA A 599 9.02 -29.65 -19.38
CA ALA A 599 9.90 -30.41 -18.49
C ALA A 599 9.19 -30.73 -17.17
N TRP A 600 8.63 -29.70 -16.52
CA TRP A 600 7.83 -29.88 -15.31
C TRP A 600 6.70 -30.90 -15.47
N ALA A 601 5.95 -30.83 -16.57
CA ALA A 601 4.80 -31.72 -16.76
C ALA A 601 5.23 -33.19 -16.97
N HIS A 602 6.35 -33.42 -17.65
CA HIS A 602 6.85 -34.77 -17.94
C HIS A 602 7.63 -35.39 -16.77
N GLU A 603 8.21 -34.58 -15.87
CA GLU A 603 8.88 -35.05 -14.65
C GLU A 603 7.90 -35.44 -13.52
N ARG A 604 6.62 -35.04 -13.65
CA ARG A 604 5.56 -35.34 -12.69
C ARG A 604 4.93 -36.70 -12.94
N SER A 605 5.14 -37.64 -12.03
CA SER A 605 4.53 -38.99 -12.09
C SER A 605 3.01 -39.00 -11.89
N ASP A 606 2.45 -37.97 -11.27
CA ASP A 606 1.04 -37.81 -10.94
C ASP A 606 0.24 -37.05 -12.02
N ILE A 607 0.88 -36.58 -13.10
CA ILE A 607 0.15 -36.18 -14.30
C ILE A 607 -0.04 -37.41 -15.18
N GLN A 608 -1.29 -37.81 -15.40
CA GLN A 608 -1.52 -39.03 -16.18
C GLN A 608 -0.93 -38.91 -17.60
N PRO A 609 -0.29 -39.97 -18.11
CA PRO A 609 0.37 -39.96 -19.42
C PRO A 609 -0.54 -39.50 -20.57
N GLY A 610 -1.85 -39.77 -20.50
CA GLY A 610 -2.82 -39.33 -21.51
C GLY A 610 -3.06 -37.82 -21.60
N PHE A 611 -2.68 -37.05 -20.57
CA PHE A 611 -2.78 -35.59 -20.58
C PHE A 611 -1.54 -34.91 -21.18
N LEU A 612 -0.37 -35.56 -21.10
CA LEU A 612 0.90 -35.00 -21.60
C LEU A 612 0.83 -34.66 -23.10
N PRO A 613 0.32 -35.53 -24.01
CA PRO A 613 0.19 -35.20 -25.43
C PRO A 613 -0.75 -34.01 -25.70
N LYS A 614 -1.82 -33.87 -24.92
CA LYS A 614 -2.77 -32.75 -25.06
C LYS A 614 -2.14 -31.44 -24.59
N PHE A 615 -1.41 -31.49 -23.48
CA PHE A 615 -0.67 -30.35 -22.95
C PHE A 615 0.45 -29.93 -23.90
N ASP A 616 1.25 -30.86 -24.41
CA ASP A 616 2.30 -30.60 -25.39
C ASP A 616 1.79 -29.97 -26.67
N LYS A 617 0.65 -30.46 -27.17
CA LYS A 617 -0.03 -29.88 -28.33
C LYS A 617 -0.56 -28.46 -28.05
N ALA A 618 -1.00 -28.18 -26.83
CA ALA A 618 -1.43 -26.85 -26.43
C ALA A 618 -0.24 -25.89 -26.29
N LEU A 619 0.88 -26.34 -25.70
CA LEU A 619 2.12 -25.59 -25.58
C LEU A 619 2.75 -25.28 -26.94
N SER A 620 2.78 -26.23 -27.88
CA SER A 620 3.35 -26.00 -29.21
C SER A 620 2.60 -24.90 -29.96
N ARG A 621 1.27 -24.85 -29.83
CA ARG A 621 0.38 -23.84 -30.42
C ARG A 621 0.30 -22.53 -29.62
N ALA A 622 0.94 -22.44 -28.46
CA ALA A 622 0.88 -21.24 -27.63
C ALA A 622 1.79 -20.15 -28.21
N GLU A 623 1.23 -19.20 -28.95
CA GLU A 623 1.98 -18.06 -29.53
C GLU A 623 2.21 -16.92 -28.52
N SER A 624 1.70 -17.05 -27.30
CA SER A 624 1.93 -16.07 -26.25
C SER A 624 1.97 -16.75 -24.88
N PRO A 625 2.64 -16.12 -23.90
CA PRO A 625 2.66 -16.60 -22.52
C PRO A 625 1.27 -16.75 -21.89
N LEU A 626 0.30 -15.90 -22.25
CA LEU A 626 -1.10 -16.05 -21.84
C LEU A 626 -1.71 -17.37 -22.36
N LYS A 627 -1.34 -17.82 -23.57
CA LYS A 627 -1.78 -19.12 -24.12
C LYS A 627 -1.11 -20.29 -23.39
N VAL A 628 0.13 -20.15 -22.91
CA VAL A 628 0.79 -21.14 -22.02
C VAL A 628 0.02 -21.27 -20.71
N MET A 629 -0.31 -20.15 -20.06
CA MET A 629 -1.15 -20.16 -18.86
C MET A 629 -2.52 -20.81 -19.10
N LYS A 630 -3.15 -20.56 -20.26
CA LYS A 630 -4.40 -21.26 -20.65
C LYS A 630 -4.20 -22.76 -20.77
N ALA A 631 -3.05 -23.24 -21.25
CA ALA A 631 -2.75 -24.67 -21.31
C ALA A 631 -2.68 -25.29 -19.90
N PHE A 632 -1.98 -24.65 -18.95
CA PHE A 632 -1.96 -25.10 -17.55
C PHE A 632 -3.35 -25.10 -16.91
N ARG A 633 -4.13 -24.04 -17.12
CA ARG A 633 -5.51 -23.97 -16.62
C ARG A 633 -6.40 -25.05 -17.23
N ALA A 634 -6.20 -25.41 -18.50
CA ALA A 634 -6.91 -26.51 -19.14
C ALA A 634 -6.53 -27.87 -18.54
N VAL A 635 -5.24 -28.10 -18.25
CA VAL A 635 -4.77 -29.31 -17.56
C VAL A 635 -5.33 -29.37 -16.14
N SER A 636 -5.23 -28.28 -15.37
CA SER A 636 -5.81 -28.20 -14.02
C SER A 636 -7.32 -28.46 -14.03
N LYS A 637 -8.05 -27.88 -14.99
CA LYS A 637 -9.48 -28.13 -15.16
C LYS A 637 -9.76 -29.61 -15.47
N ALA A 638 -8.99 -30.22 -16.35
CA ALA A 638 -9.18 -31.63 -16.72
C ALA A 638 -8.84 -32.58 -15.56
N ILE A 639 -7.79 -32.29 -14.79
CA ILE A 639 -7.44 -33.02 -13.56
C ILE A 639 -8.57 -32.87 -12.54
N ALA A 640 -9.08 -31.66 -12.31
CA ALA A 640 -10.20 -31.43 -11.41
C ALA A 640 -11.48 -32.14 -11.86
N GLU A 641 -11.78 -32.15 -13.17
CA GLU A 641 -12.92 -32.89 -13.73
C GLU A 641 -12.78 -34.39 -13.55
N LYS A 642 -11.57 -34.94 -13.71
CA LYS A 642 -11.30 -36.35 -13.44
C LYS A 642 -11.40 -36.68 -11.94
N ALA A 643 -10.81 -35.86 -11.07
CA ALA A 643 -10.88 -36.03 -9.62
C ALA A 643 -12.31 -35.97 -9.09
N ARG A 644 -13.22 -35.29 -9.79
CA ARG A 644 -14.65 -35.27 -9.46
C ARG A 644 -15.37 -36.57 -9.72
N ASP A 645 -14.82 -37.49 -10.52
CA ASP A 645 -15.35 -38.84 -10.60
C ASP A 645 -14.92 -39.62 -9.35
N ILE A 646 -15.88 -39.81 -8.45
CA ILE A 646 -15.68 -40.52 -7.19
C ILE A 646 -16.16 -41.97 -7.25
N THR A 647 -16.68 -42.45 -8.39
CA THR A 647 -17.35 -43.75 -8.48
C THR A 647 -16.41 -44.89 -8.07
N GLY A 648 -15.23 -44.96 -8.68
CA GLY A 648 -14.23 -45.99 -8.38
C GLY A 648 -13.68 -45.90 -6.95
N VAL A 649 -13.53 -44.68 -6.42
CA VAL A 649 -13.13 -44.43 -5.03
C VAL A 649 -14.18 -44.98 -4.07
N MET A 650 -15.46 -44.62 -4.28
CA MET A 650 -16.56 -45.07 -3.44
C MET A 650 -16.71 -46.60 -3.50
N ASP A 651 -16.55 -47.22 -4.66
CA ASP A 651 -16.67 -48.67 -4.80
C ASP A 651 -15.50 -49.41 -4.13
N THR A 652 -14.28 -48.86 -4.21
CA THR A 652 -13.11 -49.37 -3.47
C THR A 652 -13.34 -49.27 -1.96
N GLY A 653 -13.81 -48.12 -1.48
CA GLY A 653 -14.10 -47.93 -0.07
C GLY A 653 -15.23 -48.82 0.45
N LYS A 654 -16.29 -49.02 -0.35
CA LYS A 654 -17.33 -50.02 -0.05
C LYS A 654 -16.74 -51.41 0.08
N ALA A 655 -15.81 -51.81 -0.78
CA ALA A 655 -15.20 -53.14 -0.67
C ALA A 655 -14.46 -53.33 0.67
N PHE A 656 -13.75 -52.31 1.16
CA PHE A 656 -13.12 -52.34 2.48
C PHE A 656 -14.15 -52.35 3.62
N ALA A 657 -15.17 -51.50 3.55
CA ALA A 657 -16.26 -51.49 4.54
C ALA A 657 -16.98 -52.85 4.58
N SER A 658 -17.29 -53.43 3.42
CA SER A 658 -17.91 -54.75 3.30
C SER A 658 -17.05 -55.86 3.87
N ALA A 659 -15.73 -55.84 3.63
CA ALA A 659 -14.82 -56.82 4.21
C ALA A 659 -14.78 -56.76 5.75
N ALA A 660 -15.07 -55.59 6.33
CA ALA A 660 -15.22 -55.40 7.77
C ALA A 660 -16.65 -55.67 8.28
N GLY A 661 -17.56 -56.16 7.45
CA GLY A 661 -18.94 -56.48 7.84
C GLY A 661 -19.88 -55.27 7.93
N LEU A 662 -19.59 -54.19 7.19
CA LEU A 662 -20.41 -52.98 7.10
C LEU A 662 -21.18 -52.89 5.77
N ASP A 663 -21.39 -54.03 5.08
CA ASP A 663 -22.07 -54.11 3.77
C ASP A 663 -23.60 -54.02 3.86
N LYS A 664 -24.17 -54.26 5.04
CA LYS A 664 -25.62 -54.37 5.26
C LYS A 664 -26.15 -53.21 6.08
N PRO A 665 -27.36 -52.70 5.75
CA PRO A 665 -28.06 -51.76 6.61
C PRO A 665 -28.26 -52.35 8.02
N ILE A 666 -28.06 -51.53 9.05
CA ILE A 666 -28.31 -51.92 10.44
C ILE A 666 -29.80 -52.17 10.63
N THR A 667 -30.16 -53.42 10.89
CA THR A 667 -31.55 -53.86 11.03
C THR A 667 -32.11 -53.56 12.42
N ILE A 668 -33.43 -53.70 12.57
CA ILE A 668 -34.06 -53.60 13.89
C ILE A 668 -33.62 -54.75 14.82
N LYS A 669 -33.29 -55.91 14.25
CA LYS A 669 -32.70 -57.04 14.96
C LYS A 669 -31.33 -56.72 15.52
N ASP A 670 -30.46 -56.07 14.76
CA ASP A 670 -29.14 -55.63 15.24
C ASP A 670 -29.27 -54.64 16.41
N LYS A 671 -30.24 -53.71 16.33
CA LYS A 671 -30.56 -52.78 17.42
C LYS A 671 -31.04 -53.50 18.67
N ALA A 672 -31.94 -54.47 18.51
CA ALA A 672 -32.43 -55.28 19.62
C ALA A 672 -31.30 -56.08 20.29
N GLN A 673 -30.43 -56.71 19.50
CA GLN A 673 -29.28 -57.47 20.02
C GLN A 673 -28.31 -56.59 20.80
N GLY A 674 -28.06 -55.35 20.37
CA GLY A 674 -27.25 -54.41 21.14
C GLY A 674 -27.87 -54.09 22.50
N TRP A 675 -29.17 -53.78 22.51
CA TRP A 675 -29.88 -53.49 23.77
C TRP A 675 -29.96 -54.69 24.70
N LEU A 676 -30.16 -55.90 24.17
CA LEU A 676 -30.08 -57.13 24.95
C LEU A 676 -28.71 -57.28 25.62
N ALA A 677 -27.62 -57.09 24.87
CA ALA A 677 -26.26 -57.16 25.42
C ALA A 677 -26.02 -56.10 26.52
N ASP A 678 -26.53 -54.88 26.35
CA ASP A 678 -26.44 -53.85 27.39
C ASP A 678 -27.28 -54.18 28.62
N PHE A 679 -28.47 -54.76 28.45
CA PHE A 679 -29.31 -55.20 29.57
C PHE A 679 -28.70 -56.38 30.34
N GLU A 680 -28.12 -57.34 29.63
CA GLU A 680 -27.36 -58.44 30.21
C GLU A 680 -26.14 -57.92 30.98
N TYR A 681 -25.39 -56.99 30.40
CA TYR A 681 -24.28 -56.32 31.10
C TYR A 681 -24.73 -55.67 32.41
N VAL A 682 -25.86 -54.95 32.40
CA VAL A 682 -26.38 -54.34 33.63
C VAL A 682 -26.76 -55.41 34.64
N LEU A 683 -27.43 -56.49 34.22
CA LEU A 683 -27.81 -57.59 35.13
C LEU A 683 -26.64 -58.25 35.84
N ASP A 684 -25.47 -58.31 35.20
CA ASP A 684 -24.24 -58.88 35.75
C ASP A 684 -23.55 -57.98 36.80
N LEU A 685 -23.99 -56.72 36.95
CA LEU A 685 -23.45 -55.83 37.98
C LEU A 685 -23.89 -56.26 39.39
N ASP A 686 -22.93 -56.29 40.31
CA ASP A 686 -23.19 -56.67 41.72
C ASP A 686 -23.93 -55.59 42.55
N VAL A 687 -24.36 -54.49 41.90
CA VAL A 687 -25.18 -53.41 42.48
C VAL A 687 -26.67 -53.52 42.16
N VAL A 688 -27.07 -54.45 41.29
CA VAL A 688 -28.43 -54.49 40.75
C VAL A 688 -29.42 -54.98 41.80
N ASP A 689 -30.39 -54.11 42.12
CA ASP A 689 -31.51 -54.41 43.00
C ASP A 689 -32.53 -55.35 42.34
N ASN A 690 -33.40 -55.95 43.15
CA ASN A 690 -34.37 -56.94 42.67
C ASN A 690 -35.41 -56.36 41.70
N ASP A 691 -35.81 -55.10 41.87
CA ASP A 691 -36.82 -54.48 41.01
C ASP A 691 -36.23 -54.24 39.62
N THR A 692 -35.02 -53.67 39.55
CA THR A 692 -34.27 -53.53 38.29
C THR A 692 -34.01 -54.88 37.62
N ARG A 693 -33.64 -55.92 38.40
CA ARG A 693 -33.42 -57.29 37.89
C ARG A 693 -34.69 -57.87 37.27
N ASN A 694 -35.83 -57.73 37.92
CA ASN A 694 -37.11 -58.24 37.41
C ASN A 694 -37.55 -57.50 36.14
N LEU A 695 -37.39 -56.17 36.10
CA LEU A 695 -37.73 -55.37 34.92
C LEU A 695 -36.85 -55.71 33.72
N LEU A 696 -35.53 -55.77 33.90
CA LEU A 696 -34.60 -56.16 32.83
C LEU A 696 -34.88 -57.58 32.35
N GLY A 697 -35.10 -58.53 33.26
CA GLY A 697 -35.45 -59.91 32.92
C GLY A 697 -36.73 -60.01 32.08
N PHE A 698 -37.77 -59.24 32.41
CA PHE A 698 -38.99 -59.16 31.60
C PHE A 698 -38.72 -58.68 30.18
N TYR A 699 -38.02 -57.55 30.02
CA TYR A 699 -37.75 -57.00 28.68
C TYR A 699 -36.81 -57.86 27.86
N ILE A 700 -35.80 -58.48 28.47
CA ILE A 700 -34.92 -59.45 27.80
C ILE A 700 -35.73 -60.62 27.24
N ASP A 701 -36.60 -61.22 28.06
CA ASP A 701 -37.44 -62.35 27.67
C ASP A 701 -38.42 -61.98 26.54
N GLU A 702 -39.13 -60.85 26.68
CA GLU A 702 -40.11 -60.42 25.67
C GLU A 702 -39.45 -60.06 24.32
N ILE A 703 -38.33 -59.33 24.33
CA ILE A 703 -37.58 -59.01 23.11
C ILE A 703 -37.01 -60.28 22.47
N SER A 704 -36.48 -61.21 23.28
CA SER A 704 -35.88 -62.45 22.78
C SER A 704 -36.91 -63.37 22.11
N LYS A 705 -38.14 -63.45 22.64
CA LYS A 705 -39.24 -64.23 22.04
C LYS A 705 -39.63 -63.77 20.63
N VAL A 706 -39.50 -62.48 20.36
CA VAL A 706 -39.92 -61.87 19.09
C VAL A 706 -38.74 -61.45 18.21
N ILE A 707 -37.52 -61.88 18.53
CA ILE A 707 -36.28 -61.42 17.88
C ILE A 707 -36.23 -61.69 16.35
N ASP A 708 -37.00 -62.67 15.88
CA ASP A 708 -37.14 -63.02 14.46
C ASP A 708 -38.43 -62.49 13.80
N ASP A 709 -39.29 -61.79 14.55
CA ASP A 709 -40.54 -61.17 14.08
C ASP A 709 -40.40 -59.64 14.06
N GLU A 710 -39.95 -59.08 12.92
CA GLU A 710 -39.61 -57.64 12.81
C GLU A 710 -40.76 -56.69 13.19
N GLU A 711 -42.02 -57.05 12.89
CA GLU A 711 -43.20 -56.22 13.16
C GLU A 711 -43.51 -56.15 14.66
N LYS A 712 -43.31 -57.25 15.39
CA LYS A 712 -43.44 -57.24 16.86
C LYS A 712 -42.20 -56.66 17.51
N LEU A 713 -41.02 -57.04 17.05
CA LEU A 713 -39.74 -56.63 17.62
C LEU A 713 -39.61 -55.12 17.74
N GLY A 714 -40.02 -54.37 16.70
CA GLY A 714 -39.97 -52.91 16.77
C GLY A 714 -40.84 -52.29 17.86
N ARG A 715 -42.02 -52.88 18.14
CA ARG A 715 -42.90 -52.42 19.22
C ARG A 715 -42.30 -52.73 20.60
N TYR A 716 -41.92 -53.98 20.84
CA TYR A 716 -41.36 -54.40 22.13
C TYR A 716 -40.04 -53.68 22.45
N LEU A 717 -39.16 -53.54 21.45
CA LEU A 717 -37.92 -52.79 21.60
C LEU A 717 -38.20 -51.33 21.91
N HIS A 718 -39.09 -50.68 21.14
CA HIS A 718 -39.49 -49.29 21.39
C HIS A 718 -40.00 -49.13 22.83
N ASP A 719 -40.94 -49.96 23.27
CA ASP A 719 -41.51 -49.86 24.61
C ASP A 719 -40.44 -50.03 25.71
N ALA A 720 -39.44 -50.89 25.51
CA ALA A 720 -38.34 -51.08 26.44
C ALA A 720 -37.42 -49.85 26.54
N ILE A 721 -37.03 -49.27 25.41
CA ILE A 721 -35.95 -48.26 25.36
C ILE A 721 -36.45 -46.81 25.27
N HIS A 722 -37.77 -46.61 25.18
CA HIS A 722 -38.34 -45.27 25.08
C HIS A 722 -38.15 -44.51 26.39
N GLN A 723 -37.66 -43.26 26.33
CA GLN A 723 -37.42 -42.44 27.52
C GLN A 723 -38.68 -42.22 28.38
N ASN A 724 -39.88 -42.30 27.78
CA ASN A 724 -41.17 -42.20 28.51
C ASN A 724 -41.60 -43.52 29.19
N ASN A 725 -40.85 -44.61 29.04
CA ASN A 725 -41.02 -45.78 29.88
C ASN A 725 -40.48 -45.45 31.27
N ILE A 726 -41.36 -44.91 32.12
CA ILE A 726 -41.02 -44.41 33.45
C ILE A 726 -40.42 -45.54 34.30
N SER A 727 -40.84 -46.79 34.11
CA SER A 727 -40.43 -47.91 34.96
C SER A 727 -38.95 -48.27 34.78
N LEU A 728 -38.56 -48.72 33.58
CA LEU A 728 -37.19 -49.20 33.34
C LEU A 728 -36.17 -48.05 33.42
N TYR A 729 -36.47 -46.91 32.81
CA TYR A 729 -35.56 -45.76 32.82
C TYR A 729 -35.33 -45.22 34.24
N ALA A 730 -36.38 -45.10 35.07
CA ALA A 730 -36.21 -44.62 36.44
C ALA A 730 -35.42 -45.62 37.30
N SER A 731 -35.64 -46.93 37.10
CA SER A 731 -34.89 -47.98 37.79
C SER A 731 -33.40 -47.92 37.44
N LEU A 732 -33.05 -47.88 36.15
CA LEU A 732 -31.65 -47.78 35.71
C LEU A 732 -30.98 -46.47 36.16
N ARG A 733 -31.71 -45.35 36.19
CA ARG A 733 -31.19 -44.09 36.69
C ARG A 733 -30.98 -44.08 38.21
N ALA A 734 -31.79 -44.82 38.96
CA ALA A 734 -31.55 -45.02 40.38
C ALA A 734 -30.33 -45.91 40.60
N LEU A 735 -30.21 -46.99 39.83
CA LEU A 735 -29.07 -47.89 39.84
C LEU A 735 -27.76 -47.17 39.49
N GLN A 736 -27.79 -46.24 38.54
CA GLN A 736 -26.64 -45.40 38.16
C GLN A 736 -26.03 -44.71 39.39
N ARG A 737 -26.86 -44.04 40.21
CA ARG A 737 -26.38 -43.38 41.45
C ARG A 737 -25.80 -44.37 42.45
N THR A 738 -26.38 -45.56 42.55
CA THR A 738 -25.86 -46.62 43.43
C THR A 738 -24.51 -47.14 42.93
N ALA A 739 -24.34 -47.29 41.62
CA ALA A 739 -23.09 -47.71 41.00
C ALA A 739 -22.00 -46.64 41.17
N GLU A 740 -22.31 -45.36 40.93
CA GLU A 740 -21.41 -44.22 41.18
C GLU A 740 -20.94 -44.18 42.64
N ASN A 741 -21.85 -44.35 43.60
CA ASN A 741 -21.50 -44.38 45.02
C ASN A 741 -20.63 -45.58 45.42
N LYS A 742 -20.82 -46.76 44.80
CA LYS A 742 -20.10 -47.98 45.17
C LYS A 742 -18.74 -48.10 44.48
N TYR A 743 -18.69 -47.82 43.18
CA TYR A 743 -17.50 -48.02 42.36
C TYR A 743 -16.67 -46.74 42.20
N GLY A 744 -17.27 -45.57 42.38
CA GLY A 744 -16.69 -44.27 42.05
C GLY A 744 -17.18 -43.76 40.69
N GLU A 745 -17.28 -42.43 40.56
CA GLU A 745 -17.82 -41.77 39.35
C GLU A 745 -17.00 -42.06 38.08
N ASN A 746 -15.72 -42.37 38.22
CA ASN A 746 -14.80 -42.64 37.10
C ASN A 746 -14.55 -44.15 36.84
N ASP A 747 -15.22 -45.06 37.55
CA ASP A 747 -15.08 -46.51 37.31
C ASP A 747 -15.77 -46.91 35.99
N ASN A 748 -15.10 -47.76 35.19
CA ASN A 748 -15.61 -48.23 33.89
C ASN A 748 -17.03 -48.81 33.95
N ARG A 749 -17.43 -49.44 35.06
CA ARG A 749 -18.78 -49.99 35.24
C ARG A 749 -19.82 -48.90 35.46
N ALA A 750 -19.49 -47.91 36.30
CA ALA A 750 -20.36 -46.75 36.53
C ALA A 750 -20.51 -45.92 35.24
N LEU A 751 -19.40 -45.68 34.53
CA LEU A 751 -19.40 -45.00 33.23
C LEU A 751 -20.18 -45.77 32.16
N ARG A 752 -20.04 -47.11 32.08
CA ARG A 752 -20.82 -47.92 31.14
C ARG A 752 -22.32 -47.86 31.44
N LEU A 753 -22.70 -47.94 32.72
CA LEU A 753 -24.10 -47.79 33.11
C LEU A 753 -24.63 -46.39 32.79
N MET A 754 -23.82 -45.35 32.99
CA MET A 754 -24.15 -43.97 32.60
C MET A 754 -24.36 -43.84 31.08
N ASP A 755 -23.48 -44.43 30.25
CA ASP A 755 -23.62 -44.49 28.79
C ASP A 755 -24.94 -45.17 28.38
N ILE A 756 -25.26 -46.30 29.01
CA ILE A 756 -26.51 -47.05 28.77
C ILE A 756 -27.72 -46.22 29.18
N VAL A 757 -27.72 -45.55 30.33
CA VAL A 757 -28.84 -44.71 30.75
C VAL A 757 -29.02 -43.51 29.82
N ASN A 758 -27.92 -42.88 29.41
CA ASN A 758 -27.95 -41.72 28.51
C ASN A 758 -28.46 -42.09 27.11
N SER A 759 -28.21 -43.31 26.64
CA SER A 759 -28.62 -43.75 25.30
C SER A 759 -30.13 -43.97 25.13
N PHE A 760 -30.91 -44.06 26.22
CA PHE A 760 -32.38 -44.06 26.13
C PHE A 760 -32.93 -42.78 25.46
N ARG A 761 -32.17 -41.67 25.50
CA ARG A 761 -32.57 -40.42 24.83
C ARG A 761 -32.38 -40.46 23.32
N ASN A 762 -31.38 -41.19 22.84
CA ASN A 762 -30.98 -41.21 21.43
C ASN A 762 -31.31 -42.54 20.72
N GLY A 763 -31.75 -43.55 21.47
CA GLY A 763 -32.28 -44.83 20.97
C GLY A 763 -31.20 -45.80 20.45
N LEU A 764 -29.93 -45.57 20.76
CA LEU A 764 -28.81 -46.38 20.26
C LEU A 764 -28.02 -47.02 21.40
N SER A 765 -28.11 -48.34 21.50
CA SER A 765 -27.34 -49.15 22.45
C SER A 765 -25.83 -48.87 22.35
N PRO A 766 -25.14 -48.60 23.47
CA PRO A 766 -23.68 -48.55 23.53
C PRO A 766 -23.00 -49.81 22.98
N SER A 767 -23.53 -51.01 23.25
CA SER A 767 -22.98 -52.27 22.70
C SER A 767 -23.05 -52.32 21.17
N LEU A 768 -24.14 -51.85 20.57
CA LEU A 768 -24.22 -51.73 19.11
C LEU A 768 -23.24 -50.68 18.57
N VAL A 769 -23.12 -49.54 19.26
CA VAL A 769 -22.18 -48.47 18.89
C VAL A 769 -20.74 -49.00 18.88
N ASP A 770 -20.33 -49.71 19.93
CA ASP A 770 -18.99 -50.30 20.04
C ASP A 770 -18.75 -51.35 18.95
N LYS A 771 -19.74 -52.21 18.66
CA LYS A 771 -19.66 -53.21 17.58
C LYS A 771 -19.45 -52.55 16.21
N ILE A 772 -20.24 -51.52 15.89
CA ILE A 772 -20.11 -50.80 14.62
C ILE A 772 -18.75 -50.11 14.56
N HIS A 773 -18.34 -49.42 15.63
CA HIS A 773 -17.07 -48.70 15.67
C HIS A 773 -15.86 -49.63 15.56
N GLY A 774 -15.89 -50.81 16.19
CA GLY A 774 -14.86 -51.83 16.02
C GLY A 774 -14.73 -52.30 14.56
N ASN A 775 -15.85 -52.47 13.86
CA ASN A 775 -15.83 -52.78 12.42
C ASN A 775 -15.31 -51.60 11.58
N VAL A 776 -15.63 -50.36 11.96
CA VAL A 776 -15.08 -49.15 11.30
C VAL A 776 -13.56 -49.12 11.47
N GLN A 777 -13.04 -49.34 12.67
CA GLN A 777 -11.60 -49.43 12.93
C GLN A 777 -10.96 -50.58 12.14
N ALA A 778 -11.57 -51.77 12.11
CA ALA A 778 -11.08 -52.88 11.30
C ALA A 778 -10.99 -52.53 9.80
N ALA A 779 -11.92 -51.74 9.27
CA ALA A 779 -11.87 -51.27 7.89
C ALA A 779 -10.69 -50.30 7.65
N PHE A 780 -10.44 -49.36 8.57
CA PHE A 780 -9.27 -48.47 8.53
C PHE A 780 -7.96 -49.25 8.66
N GLU A 781 -7.86 -50.18 9.61
CA GLU A 781 -6.69 -51.03 9.83
C GLU A 781 -6.38 -51.90 8.60
N SER A 782 -7.41 -52.38 7.90
CA SER A 782 -7.24 -53.12 6.64
C SER A 782 -6.56 -52.28 5.56
N VAL A 783 -6.98 -51.02 5.39
CA VAL A 783 -6.30 -50.08 4.47
C VAL A 783 -4.90 -49.74 4.97
N LEU A 784 -4.75 -49.43 6.26
CA LEU A 784 -3.47 -49.10 6.89
C LEU A 784 -2.42 -50.21 6.70
N SER A 785 -2.83 -51.48 6.78
CA SER A 785 -1.97 -52.65 6.59
C SER A 785 -1.39 -52.75 5.18
N GLN A 786 -2.03 -52.12 4.19
CA GLN A 786 -1.59 -52.05 2.79
C GLN A 786 -0.77 -50.81 2.46
N SER A 787 -0.44 -49.99 3.47
CA SER A 787 0.29 -48.74 3.27
C SER A 787 1.64 -48.97 2.60
N PRO A 788 2.01 -48.16 1.59
CA PRO A 788 3.35 -48.18 1.01
C PRO A 788 4.39 -47.56 1.96
N VAL A 789 3.96 -46.94 3.06
CA VAL A 789 4.82 -46.31 4.07
C VAL A 789 5.05 -47.30 5.21
N ASN A 790 6.32 -47.65 5.41
CA ASN A 790 6.74 -48.51 6.52
C ASN A 790 6.87 -47.72 7.84
N ASP A 791 7.10 -48.44 8.94
CA ASP A 791 7.13 -47.81 10.27
C ASP A 791 8.34 -46.87 10.44
N GLU A 792 9.49 -47.20 9.85
CA GLU A 792 10.70 -46.36 9.89
C GLU A 792 10.48 -45.00 9.19
N GLN A 793 9.83 -45.02 8.02
CA GLN A 793 9.47 -43.80 7.30
C GLN A 793 8.47 -42.95 8.08
N ALA A 794 7.51 -43.59 8.76
CA ALA A 794 6.54 -42.90 9.61
C ALA A 794 7.20 -42.29 10.85
N GLU A 795 8.15 -42.99 11.48
CA GLU A 795 8.93 -42.49 12.61
C GLU A 795 9.80 -41.29 12.21
N ALA A 796 10.47 -41.37 11.05
CA ALA A 796 11.26 -40.27 10.51
C ALA A 796 10.39 -39.04 10.24
N TRP A 797 9.18 -39.21 9.69
CA TRP A 797 8.26 -38.12 9.44
C TRP A 797 7.76 -37.48 10.76
N VAL A 798 7.29 -38.29 11.71
CA VAL A 798 6.73 -37.77 12.97
C VAL A 798 7.78 -37.04 13.80
N SER A 799 9.04 -37.47 13.73
CA SER A 799 10.17 -36.79 14.37
C SER A 799 10.44 -35.39 13.78
N GLY A 800 10.02 -35.15 12.54
CA GLY A 800 10.08 -33.84 11.89
C GLY A 800 8.90 -32.91 12.23
N VAL A 801 7.84 -33.42 12.86
CA VAL A 801 6.69 -32.63 13.30
C VAL A 801 6.98 -32.06 14.69
N GLN A 802 6.92 -30.75 14.83
CA GLN A 802 7.08 -30.10 16.13
C GLN A 802 5.85 -30.34 17.00
N LEU A 803 6.04 -30.96 18.17
CA LEU A 803 5.02 -31.17 19.18
C LEU A 803 5.43 -30.44 20.45
N ASP A 804 4.51 -29.72 21.06
CA ASP A 804 4.71 -29.06 22.35
C ASP A 804 4.64 -30.05 23.52
N GLU A 805 5.53 -29.87 24.50
CA GLU A 805 5.62 -30.74 25.68
C GLU A 805 4.32 -30.82 26.49
N PRO A 806 3.60 -29.71 26.77
CA PRO A 806 2.35 -29.74 27.53
C PRO A 806 1.27 -30.61 26.90
N LEU A 807 1.17 -30.61 25.56
CA LEU A 807 0.24 -31.46 24.83
C LEU A 807 0.60 -32.94 24.99
N MET A 808 1.88 -33.28 24.86
CA MET A 808 2.34 -34.66 25.03
C MET A 808 2.07 -35.15 26.45
N GLU A 809 2.37 -34.35 27.47
CA GLU A 809 2.05 -34.67 28.87
C GLU A 809 0.55 -34.83 29.10
N LYS A 810 -0.28 -34.00 28.47
CA LYS A 810 -1.72 -34.07 28.64
C LYS A 810 -2.33 -35.35 28.06
N PHE A 811 -1.91 -35.77 26.87
CA PHE A 811 -2.43 -37.00 26.26
C PHE A 811 -1.84 -38.28 26.87
N SER A 812 -0.58 -38.23 27.31
CA SER A 812 0.14 -39.35 27.94
C SER A 812 -0.02 -39.43 29.46
N GLY A 813 -0.63 -38.41 30.07
CA GLY A 813 -0.87 -38.34 31.51
C GLY A 813 -1.77 -39.46 32.01
N ALA A 814 -1.63 -39.79 33.29
CA ALA A 814 -2.55 -40.73 33.93
C ALA A 814 -3.96 -40.13 33.97
N HIS A 815 -4.92 -40.84 33.39
CA HIS A 815 -6.34 -40.49 33.47
C HIS A 815 -7.09 -41.65 34.10
N GLU A 816 -8.07 -41.34 34.95
CA GLU A 816 -8.83 -42.37 35.66
C GLU A 816 -9.79 -43.13 34.72
N TRP A 817 -10.18 -42.53 33.60
CA TRP A 817 -11.22 -43.02 32.68
C TRP A 817 -10.72 -43.42 31.28
N ARG A 818 -9.45 -43.22 30.95
CA ARG A 818 -8.88 -43.65 29.65
C ARG A 818 -7.40 -44.02 29.74
N ALA A 819 -6.97 -44.94 28.89
CA ALA A 819 -5.57 -45.29 28.76
C ALA A 819 -4.74 -44.08 28.24
N PRO A 820 -3.47 -43.94 28.66
CA PRO A 820 -2.55 -42.97 28.08
C PRO A 820 -2.48 -43.10 26.55
N ILE A 821 -2.55 -41.96 25.87
CA ILE A 821 -2.47 -41.90 24.41
C ILE A 821 -1.09 -41.41 24.00
N ASP A 822 -0.42 -42.21 23.18
CA ASP A 822 0.81 -41.82 22.51
C ASP A 822 0.46 -41.09 21.21
N ILE A 823 0.46 -39.75 21.25
CA ILE A 823 0.19 -38.91 20.08
C ILE A 823 1.11 -39.26 18.90
N LYS A 824 2.39 -39.57 19.16
CA LYS A 824 3.32 -39.89 18.08
C LYS A 824 2.90 -41.18 17.39
N ARG A 825 2.48 -42.19 18.15
CA ARG A 825 1.92 -43.43 17.58
C ARG A 825 0.67 -43.14 16.75
N GLU A 826 -0.26 -42.32 17.25
CA GLU A 826 -1.47 -41.95 16.50
C GLU A 826 -1.14 -41.22 15.19
N LEU A 827 -0.23 -40.25 15.22
CA LEU A 827 0.23 -39.53 14.03
C LEU A 827 0.91 -40.45 13.01
N LYS A 828 1.72 -41.41 13.46
CA LYS A 828 2.31 -42.43 12.58
C LYS A 828 1.23 -43.26 11.89
N SER A 829 0.20 -43.70 12.61
CA SER A 829 -0.93 -44.44 12.05
C SER A 829 -1.65 -43.62 10.98
N ILE A 830 -1.94 -42.34 11.25
CA ILE A 830 -2.62 -41.48 10.26
C ILE A 830 -1.71 -41.20 9.04
N TYR A 831 -0.41 -40.99 9.25
CA TYR A 831 0.56 -40.80 8.16
C TYR A 831 0.65 -42.02 7.25
N ARG A 832 0.70 -43.22 7.83
CA ARG A 832 0.69 -44.48 7.08
C ARG A 832 -0.66 -44.70 6.40
N LEU A 833 -1.77 -44.44 7.07
CA LEU A 833 -3.12 -44.55 6.50
C LEU A 833 -3.25 -43.71 5.23
N THR A 834 -2.63 -42.53 5.21
CA THR A 834 -2.68 -41.61 4.07
C THR A 834 -1.59 -41.86 3.02
N GLY A 835 -0.80 -42.93 3.14
CA GLY A 835 0.30 -43.25 2.21
C GLY A 835 1.42 -42.20 2.22
N GLY A 836 1.60 -41.52 3.35
CA GLY A 836 2.62 -40.49 3.55
C GLY A 836 2.22 -39.10 3.05
N LYS A 837 0.93 -38.86 2.79
CA LYS A 837 0.43 -37.66 2.08
C LYS A 837 -0.05 -36.55 3.02
N LEU A 838 0.72 -36.27 4.07
CA LEU A 838 0.47 -35.18 5.04
C LEU A 838 1.57 -34.11 5.00
N GLY A 839 2.08 -33.79 3.81
CA GLY A 839 3.26 -32.93 3.65
C GLY A 839 3.10 -31.47 4.10
N THR A 840 1.88 -31.01 4.38
CA THR A 840 1.66 -29.65 4.90
C THR A 840 1.81 -29.53 6.42
N LEU A 841 1.62 -30.62 7.17
CA LEU A 841 1.66 -30.58 8.63
C LEU A 841 3.12 -30.44 9.11
N LYS A 842 3.37 -29.43 9.93
CA LYS A 842 4.70 -29.10 10.46
C LYS A 842 4.73 -29.07 11.96
N ARG A 843 3.64 -28.65 12.59
CA ARG A 843 3.61 -28.39 14.02
C ARG A 843 2.20 -28.59 14.59
N ILE A 844 2.14 -29.10 15.81
CA ILE A 844 0.94 -29.17 16.64
C ILE A 844 1.27 -28.45 17.96
N VAL A 845 0.40 -27.53 18.37
CA VAL A 845 0.55 -26.75 19.61
C VAL A 845 -0.76 -26.68 20.40
N HIS A 846 -0.65 -26.47 21.71
CA HIS A 846 -1.76 -26.13 22.59
C HIS A 846 -1.91 -24.61 22.77
N GLU A 847 -3.14 -24.16 22.90
CA GLU A 847 -3.47 -22.80 23.34
C GLU A 847 -4.77 -22.82 24.17
N ASP A 848 -4.81 -22.10 25.29
CA ASP A 848 -5.96 -22.13 26.20
C ASP A 848 -7.12 -21.25 25.69
N GLY A 849 -8.33 -21.79 25.69
CA GLY A 849 -9.55 -21.02 25.42
C GLY A 849 -9.78 -20.72 23.94
N VAL A 850 -9.11 -21.45 23.05
CA VAL A 850 -9.33 -21.38 21.61
C VAL A 850 -10.08 -22.60 21.10
N ARG A 851 -10.90 -22.42 20.07
CA ARG A 851 -11.45 -23.57 19.34
C ARG A 851 -10.32 -24.20 18.53
N ALA A 852 -10.21 -25.53 18.55
CA ALA A 852 -9.26 -26.24 17.72
C ALA A 852 -9.38 -25.86 16.24
N TYR A 853 -8.24 -25.71 15.57
CA TYR A 853 -8.18 -25.42 14.14
C TYR A 853 -6.86 -25.86 13.49
N ALA A 854 -6.96 -26.26 12.23
CA ALA A 854 -5.85 -26.47 11.32
C ALA A 854 -5.73 -25.30 10.34
N ASN A 855 -4.50 -25.03 9.88
CA ASN A 855 -4.28 -24.00 8.86
C ASN A 855 -3.29 -24.43 7.77
N ALA A 856 -3.40 -23.79 6.60
CA ALA A 856 -2.59 -24.11 5.43
C ALA A 856 -1.08 -23.80 5.58
N ARG A 857 -0.64 -23.14 6.66
CA ARG A 857 0.79 -22.89 6.92
C ARG A 857 1.48 -24.06 7.61
N GLY A 858 0.71 -25.04 8.08
CA GLY A 858 1.24 -26.27 8.67
C GLY A 858 1.05 -26.41 10.17
N ASP A 859 0.25 -25.56 10.80
CA ASP A 859 -0.04 -25.66 12.23
C ASP A 859 -1.43 -26.26 12.48
N ILE A 860 -1.48 -27.19 13.44
CA ILE A 860 -2.69 -27.56 14.17
C ILE A 860 -2.60 -26.91 15.55
N VAL A 861 -3.66 -26.20 15.95
CA VAL A 861 -3.81 -25.65 17.30
C VAL A 861 -4.95 -26.38 17.98
N LEU A 862 -4.68 -27.00 19.12
CA LEU A 862 -5.66 -27.68 19.95
C LEU A 862 -5.96 -26.84 21.19
N ASP A 863 -7.22 -26.85 21.64
CA ASP A 863 -7.60 -26.19 22.89
C ASP A 863 -6.88 -26.84 24.06
N GLY A 864 -6.24 -26.04 24.91
CA GLY A 864 -5.59 -26.49 26.13
C GLY A 864 -6.54 -27.15 27.12
N SER A 865 -7.86 -26.99 26.96
CA SER A 865 -8.87 -27.75 27.72
C SER A 865 -9.23 -29.13 27.13
N SER A 866 -9.03 -29.35 25.83
CA SER A 866 -9.38 -30.59 25.12
C SER A 866 -8.27 -31.65 25.20
N ASP A 867 -8.62 -32.90 25.50
CA ASP A 867 -7.75 -34.09 25.43
C ASP A 867 -8.37 -35.20 24.54
N ASP A 868 -9.40 -34.82 23.79
CA ASP A 868 -10.15 -35.69 22.91
C ASP A 868 -9.33 -36.08 21.66
N LEU A 869 -9.00 -37.38 21.57
CA LEU A 869 -8.30 -37.94 20.40
C LEU A 869 -9.02 -37.65 19.08
N HIS A 870 -10.35 -37.62 19.10
CA HIS A 870 -11.14 -37.37 17.90
C HIS A 870 -10.93 -35.97 17.33
N VAL A 871 -10.59 -34.97 18.17
CA VAL A 871 -10.24 -33.61 17.72
C VAL A 871 -8.91 -33.63 16.97
N LEU A 872 -7.91 -34.39 17.44
CA LEU A 872 -6.64 -34.55 16.71
C LEU A 872 -6.89 -35.16 15.31
N TRP A 873 -7.65 -36.26 15.24
CA TRP A 873 -8.00 -36.89 13.96
C TRP A 873 -8.78 -35.94 13.03
N HIS A 874 -9.65 -35.10 13.59
CA HIS A 874 -10.38 -34.07 12.87
C HIS A 874 -9.45 -33.04 12.22
N GLU A 875 -8.56 -32.44 13.01
CA GLU A 875 -7.64 -31.40 12.53
C GLU A 875 -6.60 -31.95 11.53
N VAL A 876 -6.13 -33.19 11.74
CA VAL A 876 -5.27 -33.87 10.75
C VAL A 876 -6.01 -34.11 9.44
N GLY A 877 -7.32 -34.34 9.47
CA GLY A 877 -8.12 -34.48 8.25
C GLY A 877 -8.25 -33.20 7.42
N HIS A 878 -8.17 -32.01 8.03
CA HIS A 878 -8.00 -30.78 7.28
C HIS A 878 -6.63 -30.73 6.58
N HIS A 879 -5.56 -31.15 7.25
CA HIS A 879 -4.23 -31.26 6.63
C HIS A 879 -4.16 -32.30 5.51
N LEU A 880 -4.93 -33.38 5.59
CA LEU A 880 -5.07 -34.33 4.50
C LEU A 880 -5.65 -33.66 3.26
N GLU A 881 -6.75 -32.90 3.40
CA GLU A 881 -7.35 -32.15 2.28
C GLU A 881 -6.41 -31.05 1.76
N TYR A 882 -5.71 -30.32 2.64
CA TYR A 882 -4.75 -29.29 2.25
C TYR A 882 -3.54 -29.85 1.50
N SER A 883 -3.03 -30.99 1.94
CA SER A 883 -1.87 -31.64 1.31
C SER A 883 -2.21 -32.23 -0.06
N ASN A 884 -3.49 -32.49 -0.33
CA ASN A 884 -3.95 -33.20 -1.53
C ASN A 884 -5.15 -32.47 -2.17
N PRO A 885 -4.90 -31.49 -3.04
CA PRO A 885 -5.97 -30.67 -3.65
C PRO A 885 -7.03 -31.45 -4.44
N SER A 886 -6.71 -32.65 -4.94
CA SER A 886 -7.69 -33.52 -5.61
C SER A 886 -8.75 -34.05 -4.65
N LEU A 887 -8.43 -34.22 -3.36
CA LEU A 887 -9.39 -34.59 -2.33
C LEU A 887 -10.47 -33.52 -2.16
N LEU A 888 -10.13 -32.23 -2.25
CA LEU A 888 -11.14 -31.16 -2.24
C LEU A 888 -12.13 -31.31 -3.41
N GLU A 889 -11.68 -31.69 -4.60
CA GLU A 889 -12.57 -31.93 -5.74
C GLU A 889 -13.46 -33.17 -5.51
N LYS A 890 -12.93 -34.23 -4.88
CA LYS A 890 -13.70 -35.42 -4.48
C LYS A 890 -14.73 -35.10 -3.40
N ALA A 891 -14.35 -34.32 -2.38
CA ALA A 891 -15.26 -33.82 -1.35
C ALA A 891 -16.39 -33.00 -1.96
N ARG A 892 -16.10 -32.15 -2.96
CA ARG A 892 -17.14 -31.40 -3.68
C ARG A 892 -18.12 -32.32 -4.41
N SER A 893 -17.63 -33.34 -5.10
CA SER A 893 -18.48 -34.32 -5.77
C SER A 893 -19.31 -35.14 -4.78
N PHE A 894 -18.73 -35.52 -3.64
CA PHE A 894 -19.42 -36.22 -2.58
C PHE A 894 -20.55 -35.38 -1.98
N LEU A 895 -20.29 -34.12 -1.63
CA LEU A 895 -21.33 -33.22 -1.13
C LEU A 895 -22.43 -32.97 -2.17
N LYS A 896 -22.06 -32.91 -3.45
CA LYS A 896 -23.03 -32.79 -4.54
C LYS A 896 -23.91 -34.05 -4.66
N SER A 897 -23.34 -35.25 -4.53
CA SER A 897 -24.10 -36.51 -4.59
C SER A 897 -25.04 -36.69 -3.39
N LYS A 898 -24.72 -36.07 -2.26
CA LYS A 898 -25.55 -36.06 -1.04
C LYS A 898 -26.50 -34.86 -0.95
N SER A 899 -26.53 -33.96 -1.94
CA SER A 899 -27.40 -32.78 -1.95
C SER A 899 -28.88 -33.16 -2.05
N LEU A 900 -29.72 -32.54 -1.23
CA LEU A 900 -31.18 -32.79 -1.22
C LEU A 900 -31.92 -32.22 -2.43
N SER A 901 -31.26 -31.39 -3.24
CA SER A 901 -31.84 -30.72 -4.40
C SER A 901 -30.91 -30.82 -5.62
N SER A 902 -31.52 -30.81 -6.81
CA SER A 902 -30.81 -30.82 -8.11
C SER A 902 -29.90 -29.59 -8.28
N SER A 903 -30.28 -28.46 -7.69
CA SER A 903 -29.42 -27.30 -7.46
C SER A 903 -28.87 -27.32 -6.03
N VAL A 904 -27.56 -27.11 -5.84
CA VAL A 904 -26.95 -27.12 -4.50
C VAL A 904 -27.53 -25.98 -3.66
N SER A 905 -28.14 -26.31 -2.52
CA SER A 905 -28.72 -25.31 -1.61
C SER A 905 -27.87 -25.15 -0.34
N TYR A 906 -27.76 -23.91 0.14
CA TYR A 906 -26.87 -23.55 1.24
C TYR A 906 -27.68 -23.12 2.48
N GLY A 907 -27.15 -23.44 3.65
CA GLY A 907 -27.57 -22.90 4.93
C GLY A 907 -26.42 -22.16 5.62
N ASN A 908 -26.73 -21.54 6.77
CA ASN A 908 -25.75 -20.86 7.62
C ASN A 908 -25.85 -21.42 9.05
N LEU A 909 -24.74 -21.93 9.58
CA LEU A 909 -24.58 -22.38 10.98
C LEU A 909 -24.08 -21.25 11.89
N GLY A 910 -23.48 -20.21 11.30
CA GLY A 910 -22.89 -19.10 12.01
C GLY A 910 -23.85 -17.92 12.18
N ASN A 911 -23.40 -16.92 12.93
CA ASN A 911 -24.17 -15.70 13.19
C ASN A 911 -24.07 -14.71 12.03
N ARG A 912 -24.95 -13.70 12.02
CA ARG A 912 -25.03 -12.68 10.95
C ARG A 912 -23.71 -11.91 10.71
N ARG A 913 -22.80 -11.88 11.70
CA ARG A 913 -21.47 -11.23 11.63
C ARG A 913 -20.32 -12.19 11.24
N LYS A 914 -20.47 -13.50 11.46
CA LYS A 914 -19.49 -14.54 11.14
C LYS A 914 -20.23 -15.72 10.51
N PRO A 915 -20.64 -15.59 9.24
CA PRO A 915 -21.40 -16.65 8.58
C PRO A 915 -20.53 -17.89 8.41
N GLU A 916 -21.10 -19.06 8.70
CA GLU A 916 -20.49 -20.37 8.47
C GLU A 916 -21.42 -21.16 7.55
N TYR A 917 -21.00 -21.36 6.30
CA TYR A 917 -21.87 -21.93 5.28
C TYR A 917 -21.78 -23.46 5.26
N TYR A 918 -22.92 -24.11 5.05
CA TYR A 918 -23.00 -25.55 4.81
C TYR A 918 -23.97 -25.86 3.69
N ILE A 919 -23.83 -27.06 3.11
CA ILE A 919 -24.73 -27.56 2.07
C ILE A 919 -25.84 -28.38 2.71
N ARG A 920 -27.09 -28.16 2.27
CA ARG A 920 -28.20 -29.02 2.71
C ARG A 920 -28.08 -30.39 2.05
N THR A 921 -27.64 -31.36 2.83
CA THR A 921 -27.40 -32.74 2.40
C THR A 921 -28.25 -33.73 3.20
N SER A 922 -28.25 -34.99 2.76
CA SER A 922 -28.80 -36.12 3.51
C SER A 922 -27.88 -36.66 4.61
N LEU A 923 -26.74 -36.00 4.89
CA LEU A 923 -25.76 -36.46 5.88
C LEU A 923 -26.30 -36.31 7.31
N SER A 924 -25.90 -37.22 8.19
CA SER A 924 -26.32 -37.26 9.60
C SER A 924 -25.95 -36.01 10.38
N ARG A 925 -24.83 -35.35 10.04
CA ARG A 925 -24.41 -34.09 10.66
C ARG A 925 -24.27 -33.00 9.63
N LYS A 926 -24.99 -31.88 9.85
CA LYS A 926 -24.85 -30.63 9.06
C LYS A 926 -23.41 -30.12 9.03
N TYR A 927 -22.65 -30.37 10.10
CA TYR A 927 -21.26 -29.95 10.19
C TYR A 927 -20.38 -30.63 9.11
N ALA A 928 -20.63 -31.89 8.77
CA ALA A 928 -19.89 -32.61 7.72
C ALA A 928 -20.09 -32.04 6.31
N SER A 929 -21.11 -31.20 6.10
CA SER A 929 -21.35 -30.51 4.83
C SER A 929 -20.96 -29.03 4.86
N LYS A 930 -20.24 -28.59 5.89
CA LYS A 930 -19.72 -27.22 5.99
C LYS A 930 -18.60 -26.98 4.96
N ILE A 931 -18.62 -25.78 4.41
CA ILE A 931 -17.67 -25.32 3.40
C ILE A 931 -17.04 -23.99 3.82
N TYR A 932 -15.76 -23.85 3.53
CA TYR A 932 -14.99 -22.64 3.85
C TYR A 932 -14.84 -21.78 2.60
N MET A 933 -15.21 -20.50 2.69
CA MET A 933 -15.12 -19.54 1.59
C MET A 933 -13.94 -18.59 1.77
N SER A 934 -13.53 -17.92 0.69
CA SER A 934 -12.56 -16.82 0.79
C SER A 934 -13.16 -15.64 1.56
N ASN A 935 -12.33 -14.94 2.32
CA ASN A 935 -12.69 -13.66 2.90
C ASN A 935 -12.43 -12.53 1.89
N LYS A 936 -13.27 -11.50 1.93
CA LYS A 936 -13.13 -10.22 1.23
C LYS A 936 -13.04 -9.09 2.25
N VAL A 937 -12.09 -8.18 2.04
CA VAL A 937 -12.02 -6.92 2.76
C VAL A 937 -12.90 -5.92 2.03
N ASN A 938 -13.83 -5.29 2.73
CA ASN A 938 -14.65 -4.23 2.17
C ASN A 938 -13.90 -2.87 2.22
N PRO A 939 -14.35 -1.82 1.51
CA PRO A 939 -13.69 -0.51 1.52
C PRO A 939 -13.54 0.14 2.91
N SER A 940 -14.28 -0.35 3.92
CA SER A 940 -14.16 0.09 5.32
C SER A 940 -13.16 -0.73 6.15
N GLY A 941 -12.34 -1.57 5.51
CA GLY A 941 -11.35 -2.45 6.18
C GLY A 941 -11.96 -3.67 6.89
N ARG A 942 -13.28 -3.89 6.83
CA ARG A 942 -13.95 -5.02 7.48
C ARG A 942 -13.91 -6.26 6.61
N MET A 943 -13.50 -7.38 7.19
CA MET A 943 -13.55 -8.70 6.56
C MET A 943 -14.98 -9.25 6.53
N SER A 944 -15.38 -9.78 5.38
CA SER A 944 -16.63 -10.50 5.17
C SER A 944 -16.38 -11.75 4.32
N SER A 945 -17.07 -12.85 4.61
CA SER A 945 -16.97 -14.05 3.77
C SER A 945 -17.61 -13.83 2.40
N GLU A 946 -17.03 -14.42 1.35
CA GLU A 946 -17.68 -14.53 0.05
C GLU A 946 -19.00 -15.30 0.13
N LYS A 947 -19.89 -15.04 -0.84
CA LYS A 947 -21.15 -15.78 -1.00
C LYS A 947 -20.85 -17.28 -1.18
N PRO A 948 -21.65 -18.18 -0.57
CA PRO A 948 -21.38 -19.60 -0.60
C PRO A 948 -21.43 -20.16 -2.03
N SER A 949 -20.43 -20.97 -2.37
CA SER A 949 -20.35 -21.66 -3.65
C SER A 949 -19.50 -22.92 -3.50
N LEU A 950 -20.11 -24.09 -3.69
CA LEU A 950 -19.42 -25.38 -3.64
C LEU A 950 -18.20 -25.43 -4.58
N MET A 951 -18.29 -24.84 -5.77
CA MET A 951 -17.19 -24.84 -6.74
C MET A 951 -16.07 -23.85 -6.43
N LYS A 952 -16.27 -22.94 -5.45
CA LYS A 952 -15.33 -21.87 -5.10
C LYS A 952 -14.88 -21.95 -3.63
N CYS A 953 -15.31 -22.97 -2.88
CA CYS A 953 -14.85 -23.17 -1.52
C CYS A 953 -13.35 -23.49 -1.49
N LYS A 954 -12.65 -23.05 -0.45
CA LYS A 954 -11.23 -23.31 -0.24
C LYS A 954 -10.97 -24.65 0.44
N SER A 955 -11.89 -25.08 1.29
CA SER A 955 -11.85 -26.35 1.99
C SER A 955 -13.24 -26.78 2.46
N THR A 956 -13.34 -28.01 2.96
CA THR A 956 -14.57 -28.61 3.49
C THR A 956 -14.34 -29.30 4.84
N GLU A 957 -15.44 -29.69 5.49
CA GLU A 957 -15.43 -30.58 6.67
C GLU A 957 -15.51 -32.07 6.31
N VAL A 958 -15.43 -32.45 5.03
CA VAL A 958 -15.69 -33.83 4.62
C VAL A 958 -14.62 -34.78 5.15
N PHE A 959 -13.34 -34.48 4.90
CA PHE A 959 -12.23 -35.35 5.29
C PHE A 959 -11.87 -35.26 6.78
N SER A 960 -12.07 -34.09 7.41
CA SER A 960 -11.95 -33.96 8.88
C SER A 960 -12.98 -34.86 9.58
N MET A 961 -14.25 -34.78 9.18
CA MET A 961 -15.30 -35.63 9.73
C MET A 961 -15.15 -37.11 9.36
N ALA A 962 -14.67 -37.43 8.16
CA ALA A 962 -14.48 -38.81 7.75
C ALA A 962 -13.32 -39.50 8.48
N LEU A 963 -12.20 -38.81 8.72
CA LEU A 963 -11.10 -39.35 9.53
C LEU A 963 -11.48 -39.47 11.01
N GLN A 964 -12.26 -38.51 11.54
CA GLN A 964 -12.78 -38.56 12.90
C GLN A 964 -13.58 -39.84 13.21
N LEU A 965 -14.16 -40.50 12.21
CA LEU A 965 -14.86 -41.79 12.37
C LEU A 965 -14.00 -42.88 13.02
N TYR A 966 -12.67 -42.82 12.88
CA TYR A 966 -11.77 -43.80 13.51
C TYR A 966 -11.78 -43.72 15.04
N SER A 967 -11.97 -42.53 15.61
CA SER A 967 -11.86 -42.28 17.05
C SER A 967 -13.17 -41.81 17.72
N ASP A 968 -14.16 -41.34 16.96
CA ASP A 968 -15.49 -40.96 17.47
C ASP A 968 -16.53 -42.07 17.22
N LYS A 969 -16.73 -42.92 18.23
CA LYS A 969 -17.65 -44.07 18.17
C LYS A 969 -19.10 -43.68 17.84
N GLU A 970 -19.60 -42.59 18.41
CA GLU A 970 -20.99 -42.16 18.20
C GLU A 970 -21.20 -41.65 16.78
N MET A 971 -20.25 -40.84 16.29
CA MET A 971 -20.32 -40.30 14.94
C MET A 971 -20.15 -41.41 13.89
N ALA A 972 -19.25 -42.36 14.15
CA ALA A 972 -19.09 -43.58 13.36
C ALA A 972 -20.40 -44.36 13.24
N ALA A 973 -21.02 -44.72 14.38
CA ALA A 973 -22.25 -45.47 14.39
C ALA A 973 -23.39 -44.75 13.64
N ARG A 974 -23.58 -43.45 13.88
CA ARG A 974 -24.61 -42.66 13.18
C ARG A 974 -24.37 -42.57 11.67
N SER A 975 -23.13 -42.36 11.26
CA SER A 975 -22.73 -42.30 9.85
C SER A 975 -23.05 -43.61 9.12
N ILE A 976 -22.74 -44.75 9.74
CA ILE A 976 -23.01 -46.08 9.18
C ILE A 976 -24.52 -46.37 9.13
N ILE A 977 -25.24 -46.14 10.23
CA ILE A 977 -26.69 -46.40 10.32
C ILE A 977 -27.46 -45.63 9.25
N ASN A 978 -27.06 -44.38 8.97
CA ASN A 978 -27.74 -43.53 8.00
C ASN A 978 -27.14 -43.60 6.59
N ASN A 979 -26.12 -44.44 6.37
CA ASN A 979 -25.44 -44.60 5.09
C ASN A 979 -24.92 -43.24 4.54
N ASP A 980 -24.24 -42.48 5.39
CA ASP A 980 -23.68 -41.17 5.04
C ASP A 980 -22.65 -41.28 3.91
N GLY A 981 -21.94 -42.41 3.79
CA GLY A 981 -20.93 -42.64 2.74
C GLY A 981 -19.54 -42.08 3.06
N LEU A 982 -19.34 -41.52 4.27
CA LEU A 982 -18.08 -40.88 4.67
C LEU A 982 -16.94 -41.89 4.84
N LEU A 983 -17.24 -43.06 5.41
CA LEU A 983 -16.25 -44.13 5.60
C LEU A 983 -15.75 -44.65 4.25
N GLU A 984 -16.66 -44.93 3.33
CA GLU A 984 -16.36 -45.42 1.99
C GLU A 984 -15.53 -44.39 1.22
N LEU A 985 -15.87 -43.10 1.34
CA LEU A 985 -15.08 -42.05 0.71
C LEU A 985 -13.64 -42.04 1.23
N VAL A 986 -13.44 -42.03 2.55
CA VAL A 986 -12.09 -41.89 3.13
C VAL A 986 -11.24 -43.14 2.91
N LEU A 987 -11.81 -44.35 3.03
CA LEU A 987 -11.10 -45.61 2.76
C LEU A 987 -10.70 -45.72 1.29
N GLY A 988 -11.61 -45.38 0.37
CA GLY A 988 -11.33 -45.37 -1.05
C GLY A 988 -10.24 -44.35 -1.43
N CYS A 989 -10.31 -43.14 -0.85
CA CYS A 989 -9.30 -42.11 -1.10
C CYS A 989 -7.95 -42.51 -0.50
N ALA A 990 -7.93 -43.06 0.72
CA ALA A 990 -6.71 -43.56 1.35
C ALA A 990 -6.02 -44.63 0.46
N LYS A 991 -6.79 -45.56 -0.09
CA LYS A 991 -6.27 -46.56 -1.03
C LYS A 991 -5.73 -45.92 -2.33
N GLU A 992 -6.45 -44.96 -2.91
CA GLU A 992 -6.00 -44.24 -4.10
C GLU A 992 -4.71 -43.43 -3.85
N LEU A 993 -4.55 -42.88 -2.64
CA LEU A 993 -3.31 -42.22 -2.20
C LEU A 993 -2.14 -43.21 -2.15
N HIS A 994 -2.38 -44.44 -1.67
CA HIS A 994 -1.36 -45.51 -1.65
C HIS A 994 -0.91 -45.89 -3.06
N ASP A 995 -1.85 -45.95 -4.01
CA ASP A 995 -1.58 -46.36 -5.39
C ASP A 995 -0.95 -45.24 -6.25
N GLY A 996 -0.83 -44.02 -5.72
CA GLY A 996 -0.26 -42.87 -6.45
C GLY A 996 -1.18 -42.28 -7.52
N ASN A 997 -2.49 -42.57 -7.49
CA ASN A 997 -3.44 -42.22 -8.54
C ASN A 997 -4.23 -40.89 -8.28
N HIS A 998 -3.74 -40.02 -7.40
CA HIS A 998 -4.46 -38.88 -6.81
C HIS A 998 -4.15 -37.51 -7.42
#